data_AF-A0A2K3DGU0-F1
#
_entry.id   AF-A0A2K3DGU0-F1
#
_cell.length_a   1.000
_cell.length_b   1.000
_cell.length_c   1.000
_cell.angle_alpha   90.00
_cell.angle_beta   90.00
_cell.angle_gamma   90.00
#
_symmetry.space_group_name_H-M   'P 1'
#
loop_
_entity.id
_entity.type
_entity.pdbx_description
1 polymer ?
#
loop_
_entity_poly.entity_id
_entity_poly.type
_entity_poly.pdbx_seq_one_letter_code
_entity_poly.pdbx_strand_id
1 'polypeptide(L)'
;MATYPAAGLPATDGLAKELWDNVQHEVFMSLHDPFVQGMAQGTLDKRAFQHYVAQDAYFLHYFARAYGIALSKALALDEQTFEDLTGLLRGVHEELQLHGSYAAKWGVDMTVAGTRPSAATKAYTDFLMDVADAGGQDGSVAEILAAMLPCARLYGFLGAALAGAHGPQAPDQAPPCHDYWEWVKTYSSQEYLSVPGLKERMFERLAGKGADKAKLLALYRRAMQLEAEFFAAQPYSPPPRRFSALVVDFDETCTARDTIGGLMRLAAAAAGQPGRATAGDAAWVSATSARLADAYVAAQGELLGRLLPEGAPDATCYDAAGLEALLAALSDFDAAMNGPVEECGILRGSTAAEVAAAGAGLQLRPQCREVLAGALGRGIPVHVLSVNWSDVYVGAALSAAAGSSSSSSSGSSSGALPVRLAGEGEAAAAAAAAAGPAAVELLCNSLQLDGSGLTTGALTKRVQSARDKRAALAELRARLPAASTAAAAADGSTDSGSSSNPAALVYVGDSTSDLGAMLDSDFGVVIGSNALLRRVCRRFGVRILPLAAAPLDPRRVPAGTLYEAVGGWAEIRAFLFGVERPGEAAAAVGGSAAVAAVGTAVGTAAVGTGGGSASLPRVLSIAGSDSGGGAGIQADIKAILSRGGFAMTALTALTAQNTHGVSAVHPVPPDFLRRQIDAVLGDLGADAVKTGMLPNAECVAVVAEAVRQYRGAGHALPLVVDPVLVSTSGHALAEGGAAAALLRQLIPLASLVTPNLPEAQALLGGEQIVDVEGMRRAAQQLQAMTGCAAVLVKGGHLRPPPPPPQPTANSNGHDGAAGSGILDPVAESVDVLYDGSTLHEFRGPWIHTANTHGTGCTLASAIAAELAKGLPLLPAVAAARAALLEALRASAPLALGSGVQRPFHHLHMLPVLAPAPAPAAASAAAAAATAGVSIAPPAAPGAGSGAGSGALGRVDLGLLTRQLRLYAVTDPHCNQKAGRSLLEAVTAAVRGGATILQIREKDIDGGDFFTEAAAALKVCRAYGVPLIINDRVDVALAVGAEGVHVGQSDLPAAVVRAMIGPSRILGVSVKTPEQAAAARAAGADYLGAGAVLPTGTKDTDVIGLGGLEAVAAAAAPLPIVAIGGVSAANAGDCVNAGCAGIAVVSAIFAQADAEGAARSLLAAVDEALATKQKR
;
A
#
# COMPACT_ATOMS: atom_id res chain seq x y z
N MET A 1 6.69 -27.04 -15.29
CA MET A 1 5.67 -26.40 -14.45
C MET A 1 4.45 -26.20 -15.31
N ALA A 2 3.33 -26.87 -15.03
CA ALA A 2 2.05 -26.32 -15.44
C ALA A 2 1.75 -25.20 -14.44
N THR A 3 1.67 -23.96 -14.91
CA THR A 3 0.94 -22.92 -14.18
C THR A 3 -0.53 -23.35 -14.08
N TYR A 4 -1.32 -22.70 -13.21
CA TYR A 4 -2.78 -22.71 -13.39
C TYR A 4 -3.06 -22.48 -14.88
N PRO A 5 -3.90 -23.29 -15.55
CA PRO A 5 -4.36 -23.01 -16.89
C PRO A 5 -5.36 -21.86 -16.82
N ALA A 6 -4.86 -20.67 -16.45
CA ALA A 6 -5.53 -19.39 -16.61
C ALA A 6 -5.56 -19.07 -18.11
N ALA A 7 -6.37 -19.83 -18.83
CA ALA A 7 -6.59 -19.71 -20.25
C ALA A 7 -7.16 -18.30 -20.54
N GLY A 8 -6.29 -17.40 -20.96
CA GLY A 8 -6.60 -15.99 -21.23
C GLY A 8 -5.85 -14.98 -20.39
N LEU A 9 -5.18 -15.34 -19.27
CA LEU A 9 -4.20 -14.42 -18.71
C LEU A 9 -3.06 -14.20 -19.71
N PRO A 10 -2.54 -12.98 -19.86
CA PRO A 10 -1.57 -12.69 -20.89
C PRO A 10 -0.27 -13.46 -20.64
N ALA A 11 0.15 -14.25 -21.62
CA ALA A 11 1.49 -14.83 -21.68
C ALA A 11 2.50 -13.77 -22.11
N THR A 12 2.61 -12.69 -21.33
CA THR A 12 3.68 -11.71 -21.46
C THR A 12 4.95 -12.31 -20.86
N ASP A 13 5.97 -12.48 -21.69
CA ASP A 13 7.33 -12.71 -21.23
C ASP A 13 7.99 -11.34 -21.00
N GLY A 14 8.67 -11.16 -19.86
CA GLY A 14 9.32 -9.89 -19.53
C GLY A 14 9.30 -9.55 -18.05
N LEU A 15 9.42 -8.25 -17.75
CA LEU A 15 9.41 -7.72 -16.39
C LEU A 15 8.06 -7.93 -15.70
N ALA A 16 6.92 -7.73 -16.36
CA ALA A 16 5.59 -7.93 -15.79
C ALA A 16 5.41 -9.35 -15.25
N LYS A 17 5.94 -10.36 -15.96
CA LYS A 17 5.98 -11.74 -15.51
C LYS A 17 6.90 -11.92 -14.31
N GLU A 18 8.11 -11.36 -14.37
CA GLU A 18 9.08 -11.38 -13.27
C GLU A 18 8.47 -10.77 -11.99
N LEU A 19 7.72 -9.67 -12.10
CA LEU A 19 7.00 -9.05 -10.99
C LEU A 19 5.89 -9.96 -10.43
N TRP A 20 5.06 -10.56 -11.29
CA TRP A 20 4.00 -11.50 -10.89
C TRP A 20 4.55 -12.78 -10.23
N ASP A 21 5.61 -13.36 -10.77
CA ASP A 21 6.26 -14.56 -10.20
C ASP A 21 6.85 -14.27 -8.80
N ASN A 22 7.18 -13.01 -8.49
CA ASN A 22 7.74 -12.57 -7.20
C ASN A 22 6.69 -12.27 -6.10
N VAL A 23 5.40 -12.44 -6.38
CA VAL A 23 4.27 -12.13 -5.48
C VAL A 23 3.24 -13.27 -5.43
N GLN A 24 3.66 -14.49 -5.78
CA GLN A 24 2.78 -15.67 -5.76
C GLN A 24 2.21 -15.97 -4.38
N HIS A 25 2.87 -15.53 -3.30
CA HIS A 25 2.31 -15.65 -1.95
C HIS A 25 1.01 -14.86 -1.83
N GLU A 26 1.02 -13.57 -2.17
CA GLU A 26 -0.14 -12.69 -2.13
C GLU A 26 -1.25 -13.19 -3.08
N VAL A 27 -0.88 -13.65 -4.29
CA VAL A 27 -1.83 -14.22 -5.28
C VAL A 27 -2.62 -15.41 -4.72
N PHE A 28 -1.93 -16.40 -4.13
CA PHE A 28 -2.62 -17.56 -3.55
C PHE A 28 -3.34 -17.22 -2.25
N MET A 29 -2.91 -16.17 -1.53
CA MET A 29 -3.64 -15.68 -0.35
C MET A 29 -4.99 -15.09 -0.71
N SER A 30 -5.08 -14.28 -1.76
CA SER A 30 -6.37 -13.79 -2.26
C SER A 30 -7.23 -14.94 -2.82
N LEU A 31 -6.65 -15.94 -3.50
CA LEU A 31 -7.40 -17.07 -4.05
C LEU A 31 -8.05 -17.97 -2.97
N HIS A 32 -7.32 -18.20 -1.88
CA HIS A 32 -7.79 -19.03 -0.75
C HIS A 32 -8.40 -18.21 0.38
N ASP A 33 -8.54 -16.89 0.22
CA ASP A 33 -9.23 -16.03 1.17
C ASP A 33 -10.69 -16.48 1.36
N PRO A 34 -11.22 -16.50 2.60
CA PRO A 34 -12.58 -16.98 2.83
C PRO A 34 -13.67 -16.21 2.07
N PHE A 35 -13.51 -14.91 1.80
CA PHE A 35 -14.46 -14.14 0.99
C PHE A 35 -14.51 -14.65 -0.45
N VAL A 36 -13.34 -14.80 -1.09
CA VAL A 36 -13.23 -15.29 -2.48
C VAL A 36 -13.72 -16.74 -2.59
N GLN A 37 -13.37 -17.58 -1.61
CA GLN A 37 -13.87 -18.96 -1.52
C GLN A 37 -15.38 -19.04 -1.24
N GLY A 38 -15.92 -18.15 -0.42
CA GLY A 38 -17.35 -18.03 -0.17
C GLY A 38 -18.12 -17.63 -1.43
N MET A 39 -17.59 -16.67 -2.19
CA MET A 39 -18.10 -16.23 -3.49
C MET A 39 -18.08 -17.37 -4.51
N ALA A 40 -16.95 -18.09 -4.63
CA ALA A 40 -16.77 -19.24 -5.52
C ALA A 40 -17.75 -20.40 -5.28
N GLN A 41 -18.19 -20.57 -4.03
CA GLN A 41 -19.06 -21.66 -3.61
C GLN A 41 -20.54 -21.24 -3.56
N GLY A 42 -20.88 -19.99 -3.90
CA GLY A 42 -22.23 -19.45 -3.73
C GLY A 42 -22.69 -19.36 -2.28
N THR A 43 -21.76 -19.33 -1.31
CA THR A 43 -22.06 -19.39 0.14
C THR A 43 -21.87 -18.07 0.89
N LEU A 44 -21.30 -17.06 0.24
CA LEU A 44 -21.04 -15.74 0.80
C LEU A 44 -22.34 -15.06 1.29
N ASP A 45 -22.29 -14.37 2.43
CA ASP A 45 -23.39 -13.48 2.86
C ASP A 45 -23.52 -12.31 1.87
N LYS A 46 -24.75 -12.09 1.41
CA LYS A 46 -25.16 -10.96 0.59
C LYS A 46 -24.64 -9.63 1.12
N ARG A 47 -24.61 -9.42 2.44
CA ARG A 47 -24.08 -8.18 3.05
C ARG A 47 -22.58 -7.99 2.85
N ALA A 48 -21.81 -9.08 2.86
CA ALA A 48 -20.38 -9.01 2.59
C ALA A 48 -20.11 -8.64 1.13
N PHE A 49 -20.87 -9.21 0.18
CA PHE A 49 -20.76 -8.84 -1.23
C PHE A 49 -21.21 -7.38 -1.49
N GLN A 50 -22.27 -6.91 -0.83
CA GLN A 50 -22.69 -5.50 -0.88
C GLN A 50 -21.61 -4.56 -0.36
N HIS A 51 -20.91 -4.92 0.73
CA HIS A 51 -19.79 -4.14 1.24
C HIS A 51 -18.63 -4.10 0.23
N TYR A 52 -18.24 -5.26 -0.31
CA TYR A 52 -17.22 -5.37 -1.35
C TYR A 52 -17.52 -4.45 -2.54
N VAL A 53 -18.72 -4.53 -3.13
CA VAL A 53 -19.09 -3.68 -4.29
C VAL A 53 -18.99 -2.18 -3.97
N ALA A 54 -19.34 -1.76 -2.75
CA ALA A 54 -19.17 -0.36 -2.33
C ALA A 54 -17.68 0.02 -2.20
N GLN A 55 -16.87 -0.80 -1.54
CA GLN A 55 -15.43 -0.55 -1.39
C GLN A 55 -14.69 -0.55 -2.73
N ASP A 56 -15.07 -1.45 -3.65
CA ASP A 56 -14.49 -1.60 -4.98
C ASP A 56 -14.90 -0.43 -5.89
N ALA A 57 -16.15 0.02 -5.82
CA ALA A 57 -16.57 1.27 -6.48
C ALA A 57 -15.80 2.49 -5.96
N TYR A 58 -15.63 2.62 -4.63
CA TYR A 58 -14.80 3.68 -4.03
C TYR A 58 -13.36 3.64 -4.58
N PHE A 59 -12.77 2.45 -4.65
CA PHE A 59 -11.43 2.22 -5.19
C PHE A 59 -11.33 2.62 -6.68
N LEU A 60 -12.29 2.20 -7.52
CA LEU A 60 -12.34 2.53 -8.95
C LEU A 60 -12.39 4.05 -9.23
N HIS A 61 -13.04 4.86 -8.38
CA HIS A 61 -13.01 6.32 -8.50
C HIS A 61 -11.59 6.91 -8.35
N TYR A 62 -10.77 6.36 -7.44
CA TYR A 62 -9.36 6.75 -7.30
C TYR A 62 -8.49 6.17 -8.42
N PHE A 63 -8.84 4.99 -8.91
CA PHE A 63 -8.24 4.38 -10.10
C PHE A 63 -8.40 5.27 -11.35
N ALA A 64 -9.59 5.85 -11.55
CA ALA A 64 -9.84 6.84 -12.59
C ALA A 64 -8.99 8.12 -12.43
N ARG A 65 -8.80 8.60 -11.19
CA ARG A 65 -7.92 9.76 -10.90
C ARG A 65 -6.46 9.47 -11.23
N ALA A 66 -5.95 8.31 -10.79
CA ALA A 66 -4.58 7.88 -11.09
C ALA A 66 -4.34 7.74 -12.60
N TYR A 67 -5.32 7.20 -13.36
CA TYR A 67 -5.26 7.22 -14.82
C TYR A 67 -5.30 8.63 -15.43
N GLY A 68 -6.10 9.55 -14.88
CA GLY A 68 -6.09 10.96 -15.32
C GLY A 68 -4.73 11.64 -15.14
N ILE A 69 -4.04 11.35 -14.03
CA ILE A 69 -2.67 11.84 -13.79
C ILE A 69 -1.66 11.16 -14.70
N ALA A 70 -1.74 9.83 -14.87
CA ALA A 70 -0.92 9.10 -15.84
C ALA A 70 -1.10 9.64 -17.26
N LEU A 71 -2.32 10.00 -17.65
CA LEU A 71 -2.65 10.58 -18.96
C LEU A 71 -2.00 11.97 -19.12
N SER A 72 -2.01 12.80 -18.08
CA SER A 72 -1.31 14.10 -18.08
C SER A 72 0.21 13.97 -18.26
N LYS A 73 0.78 12.88 -17.75
CA LYS A 73 2.20 12.54 -17.88
C LYS A 73 2.53 11.87 -19.23
N ALA A 74 1.62 11.04 -19.75
CA ALA A 74 1.76 10.36 -21.02
C ALA A 74 1.78 11.30 -22.24
N LEU A 75 1.12 12.46 -22.14
CA LEU A 75 1.19 13.51 -23.16
C LEU A 75 2.63 13.99 -23.45
N ALA A 76 3.55 13.81 -22.50
CA ALA A 76 4.98 14.10 -22.67
C ALA A 76 5.84 12.89 -23.10
N LEU A 77 5.24 11.69 -23.22
CA LEU A 77 5.92 10.45 -23.60
C LEU A 77 5.66 10.11 -25.08
N ASP A 78 4.44 9.67 -25.40
CA ASP A 78 4.05 9.26 -26.76
C ASP A 78 2.52 9.17 -26.92
N GLU A 79 2.04 9.34 -28.16
CA GLU A 79 0.61 9.35 -28.51
C GLU A 79 -0.07 7.99 -28.28
N GLN A 80 0.63 6.87 -28.49
CA GLN A 80 0.08 5.53 -28.26
C GLN A 80 -0.17 5.27 -26.77
N THR A 81 0.75 5.67 -25.89
CA THR A 81 0.56 5.58 -24.42
C THR A 81 -0.60 6.46 -23.96
N PHE A 82 -0.80 7.64 -24.56
CA PHE A 82 -1.95 8.49 -24.29
C PHE A 82 -3.28 7.84 -24.73
N GLU A 83 -3.33 7.22 -25.92
CA GLU A 83 -4.49 6.46 -26.39
C GLU A 83 -4.77 5.22 -25.53
N ASP A 84 -3.75 4.43 -25.22
CA ASP A 84 -3.84 3.23 -24.37
C ASP A 84 -4.43 3.57 -22.99
N LEU A 85 -3.94 4.64 -22.34
CA LEU A 85 -4.46 5.13 -21.06
C LEU A 85 -5.87 5.72 -21.17
N THR A 86 -6.20 6.39 -22.28
CA THR A 86 -7.57 6.88 -22.54
C THR A 86 -8.56 5.72 -22.67
N GLY A 87 -8.15 4.61 -23.30
CA GLY A 87 -8.91 3.38 -23.35
C GLY A 87 -9.11 2.75 -21.96
N LEU A 88 -8.04 2.66 -21.17
CA LEU A 88 -8.10 2.11 -19.81
C LEU A 88 -8.97 2.95 -18.85
N LEU A 89 -8.90 4.29 -18.95
CA LEU A 89 -9.76 5.19 -18.17
C LEU A 89 -11.25 5.02 -18.54
N ARG A 90 -11.55 4.77 -19.82
CA ARG A 90 -12.90 4.43 -20.26
C ARG A 90 -13.36 3.08 -19.71
N GLY A 91 -12.48 2.07 -19.72
CA GLY A 91 -12.74 0.76 -19.13
C GLY A 91 -13.11 0.83 -17.64
N VAL A 92 -12.45 1.69 -16.85
CA VAL A 92 -12.83 1.93 -15.44
C VAL A 92 -14.24 2.53 -15.32
N HIS A 93 -14.64 3.41 -16.25
CA HIS A 93 -16.01 3.93 -16.26
C HIS A 93 -17.02 2.84 -16.65
N GLU A 94 -16.69 1.99 -17.63
CA GLU A 94 -17.52 0.85 -18.05
C GLU A 94 -17.68 -0.18 -16.90
N GLU A 95 -16.62 -0.44 -16.14
CA GLU A 95 -16.63 -1.28 -14.93
C GLU A 95 -17.53 -0.67 -13.82
N LEU A 96 -17.44 0.64 -13.57
CA LEU A 96 -18.37 1.34 -12.67
C LEU A 96 -19.83 1.27 -13.13
N GLN A 97 -20.11 1.29 -14.44
CA GLN A 97 -21.47 1.09 -14.97
C GLN A 97 -21.95 -0.35 -14.79
N LEU A 98 -21.07 -1.35 -14.96
CA LEU A 98 -21.37 -2.76 -14.66
C LEU A 98 -21.70 -2.94 -13.17
N HIS A 99 -20.93 -2.33 -12.27
CA HIS A 99 -21.23 -2.31 -10.83
C HIS A 99 -22.60 -1.69 -10.54
N GLY A 100 -23.00 -0.67 -11.32
CA GLY A 100 -24.34 -0.07 -11.28
C GLY A 100 -25.49 -1.06 -11.45
N SER A 101 -25.32 -2.11 -12.26
CA SER A 101 -26.34 -3.15 -12.43
C SER A 101 -26.55 -3.99 -11.15
N TYR A 102 -25.47 -4.32 -10.44
CA TYR A 102 -25.53 -4.98 -9.14
C TYR A 102 -26.03 -4.03 -8.07
N ALA A 103 -25.51 -2.80 -8.01
CA ALA A 103 -25.91 -1.80 -7.03
C ALA A 103 -27.41 -1.48 -7.11
N ALA A 104 -27.99 -1.39 -8.31
CA ALA A 104 -29.43 -1.21 -8.50
C ALA A 104 -30.25 -2.44 -8.04
N LYS A 105 -29.82 -3.67 -8.37
CA LYS A 105 -30.50 -4.91 -7.93
C LYS A 105 -30.36 -5.17 -6.42
N TRP A 106 -29.34 -4.61 -5.76
CA TRP A 106 -28.97 -4.94 -4.38
C TRP A 106 -29.03 -3.75 -3.41
N GLY A 107 -29.37 -2.54 -3.87
CA GLY A 107 -29.50 -1.33 -3.03
C GLY A 107 -28.17 -0.83 -2.45
N VAL A 108 -27.09 -0.89 -3.23
CA VAL A 108 -25.75 -0.45 -2.80
C VAL A 108 -25.52 0.99 -3.25
N ASP A 109 -25.05 1.85 -2.35
CA ASP A 109 -24.53 3.17 -2.71
C ASP A 109 -23.08 3.02 -3.20
N MET A 110 -22.81 3.52 -4.40
CA MET A 110 -21.48 3.48 -5.05
C MET A 110 -20.81 4.85 -5.12
N THR A 111 -21.42 5.88 -4.52
CA THR A 111 -20.84 7.21 -4.46
C THR A 111 -19.69 7.23 -3.43
N VAL A 112 -18.68 8.07 -3.69
CA VAL A 112 -17.59 8.32 -2.74
C VAL A 112 -18.12 8.94 -1.44
N ALA A 113 -19.19 9.74 -1.52
CA ALA A 113 -19.83 10.38 -0.37
C ALA A 113 -20.66 9.41 0.50
N GLY A 114 -21.37 8.47 -0.13
CA GLY A 114 -22.16 7.44 0.56
C GLY A 114 -21.33 6.27 1.09
N THR A 115 -20.18 5.99 0.49
CA THR A 115 -19.29 4.90 0.88
C THR A 115 -18.26 5.35 1.91
N ARG A 116 -18.34 4.80 3.13
CA ARG A 116 -17.24 4.90 4.10
C ARG A 116 -16.14 3.88 3.72
N PRO A 117 -14.91 4.31 3.38
CA PRO A 117 -13.84 3.39 3.04
C PRO A 117 -13.36 2.61 4.27
N SER A 118 -13.00 1.34 4.05
CA SER A 118 -12.30 0.51 5.03
C SER A 118 -10.85 0.97 5.20
N ALA A 119 -10.16 0.48 6.24
CA ALA A 119 -8.75 0.80 6.44
C ALA A 119 -7.87 0.30 5.28
N ALA A 120 -8.13 -0.91 4.76
CA ALA A 120 -7.41 -1.48 3.62
C ALA A 120 -7.68 -0.69 2.33
N THR A 121 -8.96 -0.42 2.05
CA THR A 121 -9.38 0.39 0.88
C THR A 121 -8.74 1.77 0.92
N LYS A 122 -8.77 2.45 2.07
CA LYS A 122 -8.14 3.78 2.23
C LYS A 122 -6.63 3.71 2.04
N ALA A 123 -5.95 2.74 2.67
CA ALA A 123 -4.50 2.56 2.53
C ALA A 123 -4.09 2.29 1.07
N TYR A 124 -4.91 1.57 0.30
CA TYR A 124 -4.65 1.34 -1.11
C TYR A 124 -4.91 2.59 -1.96
N THR A 125 -6.04 3.29 -1.75
CA THR A 125 -6.27 4.55 -2.47
C THR A 125 -5.20 5.61 -2.16
N ASP A 126 -4.69 5.65 -0.93
CA ASP A 126 -3.61 6.57 -0.54
C ASP A 126 -2.29 6.20 -1.22
N PHE A 127 -1.87 4.93 -1.14
CA PHE A 127 -0.69 4.44 -1.85
C PHE A 127 -0.76 4.70 -3.37
N LEU A 128 -1.92 4.48 -3.98
CA LEU A 128 -2.11 4.71 -5.41
C LEU A 128 -2.01 6.20 -5.75
N MET A 129 -2.55 7.10 -4.91
CA MET A 129 -2.41 8.54 -5.11
C MET A 129 -0.98 9.02 -4.86
N ASP A 130 -0.29 8.54 -3.83
CA ASP A 130 1.11 8.88 -3.56
C ASP A 130 2.02 8.54 -4.75
N VAL A 131 1.78 7.39 -5.40
CA VAL A 131 2.50 7.00 -6.63
C VAL A 131 2.08 7.84 -7.84
N ALA A 132 0.79 8.18 -7.97
CA ALA A 132 0.29 9.00 -9.07
C ALA A 132 0.76 10.45 -9.00
N ASP A 133 0.69 11.09 -7.82
CA ASP A 133 1.01 12.50 -7.59
C ASP A 133 2.51 12.77 -7.46
N ALA A 134 3.36 11.74 -7.35
CA ALA A 134 4.81 11.87 -7.36
C ALA A 134 5.31 12.67 -8.59
N GLY A 135 6.09 13.72 -8.34
CA GLY A 135 6.64 14.61 -9.37
C GLY A 135 8.07 14.27 -9.78
N GLY A 136 8.50 14.73 -10.97
CA GLY A 136 9.87 14.56 -11.45
C GLY A 136 10.16 13.18 -12.03
N GLN A 137 11.37 12.65 -11.79
CA GLN A 137 11.76 11.30 -12.28
C GLN A 137 11.10 10.15 -11.51
N ASP A 138 10.46 10.42 -10.35
CA ASP A 138 10.00 9.39 -9.42
C ASP A 138 8.50 9.06 -9.52
N GLY A 139 7.80 9.57 -10.54
CA GLY A 139 6.39 9.30 -10.80
C GLY A 139 6.09 9.11 -12.29
N SER A 140 6.84 8.25 -12.97
CA SER A 140 6.64 7.87 -14.36
C SER A 140 5.33 7.10 -14.59
N VAL A 141 4.85 7.06 -15.83
CA VAL A 141 3.68 6.23 -16.20
C VAL A 141 3.95 4.74 -15.94
N ALA A 142 5.20 4.27 -16.08
CA ALA A 142 5.58 2.89 -15.76
C ALA A 142 5.39 2.55 -14.28
N GLU A 143 5.67 3.48 -13.37
CA GLU A 143 5.51 3.28 -11.91
C GLU A 143 4.04 3.31 -11.49
N ILE A 144 3.26 4.21 -12.08
CA ILE A 144 1.80 4.24 -11.91
C ILE A 144 1.20 2.91 -12.42
N LEU A 145 1.65 2.41 -13.57
CA LEU A 145 1.25 1.10 -14.07
C LEU A 145 1.74 -0.06 -13.19
N ALA A 146 2.92 0.01 -12.58
CA ALA A 146 3.37 -1.01 -11.62
C ALA A 146 2.46 -1.10 -10.38
N ALA A 147 1.91 0.04 -9.92
CA ALA A 147 0.92 0.08 -8.85
C ALA A 147 -0.51 -0.34 -9.29
N MET A 148 -0.85 -0.14 -10.58
CA MET A 148 -2.19 -0.36 -11.15
C MET A 148 -2.37 -1.66 -11.97
N LEU A 149 -1.29 -2.38 -12.27
CA LEU A 149 -1.32 -3.66 -12.97
C LEU A 149 -1.75 -4.85 -12.07
N PRO A 150 -1.30 -4.93 -10.80
CA PRO A 150 -1.74 -5.96 -9.85
C PRO A 150 -3.25 -6.23 -9.83
N CYS A 151 -4.10 -5.21 -9.71
CA CYS A 151 -5.55 -5.38 -9.61
C CYS A 151 -6.14 -6.18 -10.78
N ALA A 152 -5.87 -5.74 -12.01
CA ALA A 152 -6.48 -6.32 -13.21
C ALA A 152 -5.95 -7.74 -13.49
N ARG A 153 -4.67 -7.98 -13.16
CA ARG A 153 -4.07 -9.32 -13.30
C ARG A 153 -4.59 -10.26 -12.22
N LEU A 154 -4.77 -9.79 -10.98
CA LEU A 154 -5.31 -10.57 -9.88
C LEU A 154 -6.79 -10.89 -10.07
N TYR A 155 -7.64 -9.91 -10.37
CA TYR A 155 -9.08 -10.13 -10.58
C TYR A 155 -9.31 -11.10 -11.76
N GLY A 156 -8.55 -10.93 -12.86
CA GLY A 156 -8.56 -11.88 -13.98
C GLY A 156 -8.09 -13.29 -13.61
N PHE A 157 -7.04 -13.40 -12.78
CA PHE A 157 -6.57 -14.69 -12.24
C PHE A 157 -7.63 -15.37 -11.37
N LEU A 158 -8.23 -14.63 -10.43
CA LEU A 158 -9.28 -15.12 -9.55
C LEU A 158 -10.49 -15.57 -10.36
N GLY A 159 -11.01 -14.72 -11.25
CA GLY A 159 -12.13 -15.06 -12.14
C GLY A 159 -11.88 -16.34 -12.93
N ALA A 160 -10.72 -16.47 -13.57
CA ALA A 160 -10.35 -17.67 -14.32
C ALA A 160 -10.19 -18.93 -13.44
N ALA A 161 -9.58 -18.81 -12.25
CA ALA A 161 -9.41 -19.92 -11.31
C ALA A 161 -10.77 -20.39 -10.74
N LEU A 162 -11.67 -19.45 -10.42
CA LEU A 162 -13.02 -19.76 -9.95
C LEU A 162 -13.88 -20.37 -11.06
N ALA A 163 -13.82 -19.86 -12.30
CA ALA A 163 -14.50 -20.48 -13.43
C ALA A 163 -14.00 -21.93 -13.66
N GLY A 164 -12.68 -22.14 -13.63
CA GLY A 164 -12.08 -23.48 -13.74
C GLY A 164 -12.50 -24.45 -12.64
N ALA A 165 -12.79 -23.97 -11.42
CA ALA A 165 -13.26 -24.79 -10.31
C ALA A 165 -14.65 -25.44 -10.55
N HIS A 166 -15.51 -24.79 -11.35
CA HIS A 166 -16.83 -25.33 -11.75
C HIS A 166 -16.77 -26.23 -12.99
N GLY A 167 -15.60 -26.35 -13.61
CA GLY A 167 -15.36 -27.19 -14.79
C GLY A 167 -15.86 -26.56 -16.10
N PRO A 168 -15.85 -27.32 -17.22
CA PRO A 168 -16.14 -26.81 -18.56
C PRO A 168 -17.65 -26.66 -18.85
N GLN A 169 -18.47 -26.36 -17.83
CA GLN A 169 -19.86 -25.98 -18.06
C GLN A 169 -19.88 -24.68 -18.88
N ALA A 170 -20.85 -24.53 -19.79
CA ALA A 170 -20.92 -23.35 -20.65
C ALA A 170 -20.96 -22.09 -19.76
N PRO A 171 -20.06 -21.11 -19.96
CA PRO A 171 -19.87 -20.00 -19.01
C PRO A 171 -21.16 -19.22 -18.74
N ASP A 172 -22.08 -19.19 -19.71
CA ASP A 172 -23.39 -18.54 -19.63
C ASP A 172 -24.38 -19.21 -18.65
N GLN A 173 -24.16 -20.48 -18.26
CA GLN A 173 -25.03 -21.21 -17.34
C GLN A 173 -24.49 -21.13 -15.91
N ALA A 174 -25.16 -20.32 -15.08
CA ALA A 174 -24.84 -20.24 -13.66
C ALA A 174 -25.12 -21.58 -12.94
N PRO A 175 -24.24 -22.02 -12.03
CA PRO A 175 -24.57 -23.09 -11.09
C PRO A 175 -25.84 -22.74 -10.31
N PRO A 176 -26.72 -23.71 -9.98
CA PRO A 176 -27.96 -23.44 -9.26
C PRO A 176 -27.72 -22.68 -7.95
N CYS A 177 -28.50 -21.62 -7.72
CA CYS A 177 -28.41 -20.74 -6.54
C CYS A 177 -27.09 -19.96 -6.37
N HIS A 178 -26.30 -19.75 -7.44
CA HIS A 178 -25.03 -19.02 -7.37
C HIS A 178 -25.19 -17.51 -7.67
N ASP A 179 -25.70 -16.74 -6.70
CA ASP A 179 -26.02 -15.31 -6.86
C ASP A 179 -24.84 -14.41 -7.33
N TYR A 180 -23.61 -14.87 -7.15
CA TYR A 180 -22.36 -14.16 -7.51
C TYR A 180 -21.76 -14.60 -8.86
N TRP A 181 -22.45 -15.44 -9.65
CA TRP A 181 -21.86 -16.04 -10.87
C TRP A 181 -21.49 -15.01 -11.93
N GLU A 182 -22.25 -13.92 -12.03
CA GLU A 182 -21.96 -12.83 -12.96
C GLU A 182 -20.56 -12.23 -12.73
N TRP A 183 -20.08 -12.11 -11.49
CA TRP A 183 -18.71 -11.67 -11.17
C TRP A 183 -17.68 -12.63 -11.79
N VAL A 184 -17.86 -13.94 -11.56
CA VAL A 184 -16.96 -14.98 -12.11
C VAL A 184 -16.95 -14.93 -13.64
N LYS A 185 -18.10 -14.77 -14.29
CA LYS A 185 -18.20 -14.60 -15.75
C LYS A 185 -17.47 -13.36 -16.25
N THR A 186 -17.71 -12.19 -15.64
CA THR A 186 -17.09 -10.93 -16.04
C THR A 186 -15.57 -11.02 -15.98
N TYR A 187 -15.01 -11.41 -14.82
CA TYR A 187 -13.56 -11.42 -14.62
C TYR A 187 -12.83 -12.60 -15.28
N SER A 188 -13.53 -13.67 -15.67
CA SER A 188 -13.00 -14.74 -16.55
C SER A 188 -13.19 -14.47 -18.05
N SER A 189 -13.88 -13.40 -18.44
CA SER A 189 -14.19 -13.12 -19.85
C SER A 189 -12.94 -12.74 -20.65
N GLN A 190 -12.91 -13.09 -21.94
CA GLN A 190 -11.82 -12.68 -22.84
C GLN A 190 -11.75 -11.16 -23.04
N GLU A 191 -12.88 -10.46 -22.89
CA GLU A 191 -12.95 -9.01 -22.92
C GLU A 191 -12.20 -8.41 -21.73
N TYR A 192 -12.51 -8.83 -20.50
CA TYR A 192 -11.79 -8.38 -19.31
C TYR A 192 -10.31 -8.78 -19.35
N LEU A 193 -9.98 -10.03 -19.71
CA LEU A 193 -8.61 -10.53 -19.75
C LEU A 193 -7.73 -9.83 -20.80
N SER A 194 -8.33 -9.12 -21.77
CA SER A 194 -7.59 -8.24 -22.68
C SER A 194 -6.98 -7.00 -21.99
N VAL A 195 -7.60 -6.54 -20.89
CA VAL A 195 -7.22 -5.35 -20.11
C VAL A 195 -5.85 -5.50 -19.42
N PRO A 196 -5.58 -6.52 -18.57
CA PRO A 196 -4.23 -6.72 -18.03
C PRO A 196 -3.21 -6.92 -19.15
N GLY A 197 -3.58 -7.56 -20.27
CA GLY A 197 -2.69 -7.71 -21.42
C GLY A 197 -2.31 -6.37 -22.06
N LEU A 198 -3.22 -5.42 -22.15
CA LEU A 198 -2.93 -4.06 -22.61
C LEU A 198 -2.02 -3.33 -21.60
N LYS A 199 -2.36 -3.37 -20.30
CA LYS A 199 -1.55 -2.76 -19.24
C LYS A 199 -0.11 -3.30 -19.25
N GLU A 200 0.07 -4.61 -19.41
CA GLU A 200 1.39 -5.26 -19.42
C GLU A 200 2.21 -4.89 -20.64
N ARG A 201 1.64 -4.94 -21.85
CA ARG A 201 2.37 -4.52 -23.06
C ARG A 201 2.81 -3.06 -22.99
N MET A 202 1.96 -2.19 -22.44
CA MET A 202 2.30 -0.78 -22.19
C MET A 202 3.36 -0.65 -21.08
N PHE A 203 3.25 -1.40 -19.99
CA PHE A 203 4.24 -1.41 -18.91
C PHE A 203 5.63 -1.87 -19.37
N GLU A 204 5.75 -2.97 -20.11
CA GLU A 204 7.01 -3.45 -20.69
C GLU A 204 7.63 -2.41 -21.64
N ARG A 205 6.80 -1.77 -22.48
CA ARG A 205 7.21 -0.69 -23.40
C ARG A 205 7.78 0.51 -22.65
N LEU A 206 7.19 0.88 -21.51
CA LEU A 206 7.53 2.08 -20.75
C LEU A 206 8.64 1.86 -19.70
N ALA A 207 8.77 0.67 -19.12
CA ALA A 207 9.85 0.36 -18.18
C ALA A 207 11.22 0.33 -18.89
N GLY A 208 11.29 -0.22 -20.10
CA GLY A 208 12.50 -0.23 -20.90
C GLY A 208 13.70 -0.94 -20.24
N LYS A 209 14.90 -0.76 -20.82
CA LYS A 209 16.12 -1.48 -20.37
C LYS A 209 16.86 -0.81 -19.19
N GLY A 210 16.35 0.31 -18.69
CA GLY A 210 17.01 1.14 -17.67
C GLY A 210 16.13 1.49 -16.46
N ALA A 211 14.90 0.99 -16.37
CA ALA A 211 14.09 1.19 -15.18
C ALA A 211 14.73 0.55 -13.94
N ASP A 212 14.49 1.19 -12.79
CA ASP A 212 14.75 0.58 -11.49
C ASP A 212 13.76 -0.56 -11.25
N LYS A 213 14.16 -1.77 -11.65
CA LYS A 213 13.41 -3.00 -11.41
C LYS A 213 13.10 -3.21 -9.92
N ALA A 214 13.96 -2.79 -9.01
CA ALA A 214 13.74 -2.96 -7.58
C ALA A 214 12.63 -2.02 -7.09
N LYS A 215 12.59 -0.77 -7.56
CA LYS A 215 11.49 0.17 -7.31
C LYS A 215 10.18 -0.33 -7.92
N LEU A 216 10.18 -0.76 -9.19
CA LEU A 216 8.97 -1.30 -9.83
C LEU A 216 8.45 -2.57 -9.12
N LEU A 217 9.34 -3.46 -8.66
CA LEU A 217 8.97 -4.61 -7.85
C LEU A 217 8.45 -4.22 -6.46
N ALA A 218 9.01 -3.20 -5.82
CA ALA A 218 8.52 -2.71 -4.54
C ALA A 218 7.08 -2.15 -4.66
N LEU A 219 6.82 -1.36 -5.71
CA LEU A 219 5.47 -0.84 -6.00
C LEU A 219 4.48 -1.97 -6.30
N TYR A 220 4.84 -2.90 -7.18
CA TYR A 220 4.00 -4.04 -7.56
C TYR A 220 3.69 -4.96 -6.37
N ARG A 221 4.70 -5.25 -5.54
CA ARG A 221 4.53 -6.04 -4.31
C ARG A 221 3.67 -5.30 -3.29
N ARG A 222 3.85 -3.99 -3.08
CA ARG A 222 3.01 -3.25 -2.13
C ARG A 222 1.54 -3.20 -2.58
N ALA A 223 1.29 -2.99 -3.87
CA ALA A 223 -0.04 -3.10 -4.45
C ALA A 223 -0.64 -4.51 -4.24
N MET A 224 0.08 -5.59 -4.54
CA MET A 224 -0.39 -6.96 -4.28
C MET A 224 -0.67 -7.28 -2.81
N GLN A 225 0.08 -6.68 -1.88
CA GLN A 225 -0.21 -6.79 -0.44
C GLN A 225 -1.51 -6.08 -0.08
N LEU A 226 -1.72 -4.87 -0.62
CA LEU A 226 -2.93 -4.09 -0.44
C LEU A 226 -4.17 -4.76 -1.06
N GLU A 227 -4.02 -5.48 -2.18
CA GLU A 227 -5.04 -6.37 -2.74
C GLU A 227 -5.45 -7.48 -1.75
N ALA A 228 -4.46 -8.21 -1.21
CA ALA A 228 -4.72 -9.27 -0.24
C ALA A 228 -5.34 -8.72 1.06
N GLU A 229 -4.88 -7.57 1.54
CA GLU A 229 -5.49 -6.81 2.65
C GLU A 229 -6.94 -6.41 2.32
N PHE A 230 -7.25 -6.02 1.08
CA PHE A 230 -8.59 -5.61 0.63
C PHE A 230 -9.60 -6.77 0.60
N PHE A 231 -9.21 -7.95 0.11
CA PHE A 231 -10.06 -9.15 0.21
C PHE A 231 -10.23 -9.60 1.67
N ALA A 232 -9.16 -9.61 2.47
CA ALA A 232 -9.19 -10.01 3.88
C ALA A 232 -10.01 -9.06 4.79
N ALA A 233 -10.18 -7.79 4.38
CA ALA A 233 -10.94 -6.77 5.10
C ALA A 233 -12.46 -6.84 4.88
N GLN A 234 -12.94 -7.68 3.95
CA GLN A 234 -14.38 -7.82 3.72
C GLN A 234 -15.08 -8.40 4.95
N PRO A 235 -16.32 -7.97 5.29
CA PRO A 235 -17.03 -8.38 6.51
C PRO A 235 -17.64 -9.78 6.36
N TYR A 236 -16.82 -10.75 5.95
CA TYR A 236 -17.14 -12.16 5.88
C TYR A 236 -16.15 -12.93 6.76
N SER A 237 -16.64 -13.42 7.90
CA SER A 237 -15.86 -14.22 8.85
C SER A 237 -16.51 -15.58 9.05
N PRO A 238 -16.44 -16.48 8.04
CA PRO A 238 -16.73 -17.89 8.28
C PRO A 238 -15.71 -18.44 9.29
N PRO A 239 -16.04 -19.50 10.05
CA PRO A 239 -15.07 -20.15 10.92
C PRO A 239 -13.85 -20.59 10.10
N PRO A 240 -12.61 -20.31 10.55
CA PRO A 240 -11.40 -20.65 9.80
C PRO A 240 -11.36 -22.14 9.48
N ARG A 241 -10.78 -22.51 8.32
CA ARG A 241 -10.52 -23.91 7.97
C ARG A 241 -9.68 -24.51 9.11
N ARG A 242 -10.19 -25.58 9.74
CA ARG A 242 -9.49 -26.30 10.80
C ARG A 242 -8.88 -27.56 10.21
N PHE A 243 -7.66 -27.89 10.62
CA PHE A 243 -6.95 -29.07 10.15
C PHE A 243 -6.60 -29.95 11.35
N SER A 244 -6.94 -31.24 11.28
CA SER A 244 -6.70 -32.22 12.35
C SER A 244 -5.31 -32.85 12.25
N ALA A 245 -4.78 -32.96 11.03
CA ALA A 245 -3.38 -33.24 10.72
C ALA A 245 -3.06 -32.88 9.26
N LEU A 246 -1.77 -32.64 8.99
CA LEU A 246 -1.17 -32.60 7.67
C LEU A 246 -0.34 -33.88 7.48
N VAL A 247 -0.68 -34.65 6.46
CA VAL A 247 0.01 -35.87 6.06
C VAL A 247 0.68 -35.64 4.71
N VAL A 248 1.93 -36.04 4.55
CA VAL A 248 2.73 -35.75 3.36
C VAL A 248 3.57 -36.97 2.95
N ASP A 249 3.56 -37.31 1.67
CA ASP A 249 4.54 -38.24 1.10
C ASP A 249 5.93 -37.62 1.03
N PHE A 250 6.97 -38.38 1.37
CA PHE A 250 8.31 -37.83 1.43
C PHE A 250 8.97 -37.62 0.05
N ASP A 251 8.80 -38.51 -0.91
CA ASP A 251 9.85 -38.80 -1.89
C ASP A 251 9.97 -37.70 -2.98
N GLU A 252 9.28 -37.79 -4.12
CA GLU A 252 9.26 -36.68 -5.09
C GLU A 252 8.40 -35.50 -4.60
N THR A 253 7.49 -35.75 -3.66
CA THR A 253 6.62 -34.74 -3.03
C THR A 253 7.40 -33.75 -2.16
N CYS A 254 8.28 -34.18 -1.24
CA CYS A 254 9.10 -33.27 -0.42
C CYS A 254 10.47 -32.95 -1.01
N THR A 255 11.05 -33.82 -1.85
CA THR A 255 12.44 -33.67 -2.34
C THR A 255 12.52 -33.38 -3.83
N ALA A 256 13.67 -32.89 -4.30
CA ALA A 256 13.93 -32.60 -5.72
C ALA A 256 14.96 -33.56 -6.36
N ARG A 257 15.34 -34.63 -5.65
CA ARG A 257 16.35 -35.61 -6.08
C ARG A 257 15.91 -37.01 -5.67
N ASP A 258 16.18 -37.98 -6.54
CA ASP A 258 15.97 -39.40 -6.24
C ASP A 258 16.57 -39.81 -4.89
N THR A 259 15.68 -40.32 -4.01
CA THR A 259 15.98 -40.74 -2.65
C THR A 259 16.61 -42.14 -2.61
N ILE A 260 16.31 -42.99 -3.60
CA ILE A 260 16.81 -44.37 -3.72
C ILE A 260 18.29 -44.35 -4.11
N GLY A 261 18.66 -43.57 -5.12
CA GLY A 261 20.05 -43.40 -5.56
C GLY A 261 20.97 -42.86 -4.46
N GLY A 262 20.43 -42.17 -3.46
CA GLY A 262 21.16 -41.78 -2.24
C GLY A 262 21.65 -42.98 -1.43
N LEU A 263 20.74 -43.90 -1.12
CA LEU A 263 21.06 -45.14 -0.41
C LEU A 263 21.97 -46.07 -1.24
N MET A 264 21.78 -46.14 -2.56
CA MET A 264 22.64 -46.95 -3.43
C MET A 264 24.09 -46.45 -3.47
N ARG A 265 24.31 -45.12 -3.48
CA ARG A 265 25.66 -44.53 -3.37
C ARG A 265 26.32 -44.84 -2.02
N LEU A 266 25.53 -44.81 -0.94
CA LEU A 266 26.01 -45.17 0.40
C LEU A 266 26.44 -46.64 0.46
N ALA A 267 25.62 -47.56 -0.07
CA ALA A 267 25.96 -48.98 -0.16
C ALA A 267 27.27 -49.22 -0.94
N ALA A 268 27.46 -48.54 -2.07
CA ALA A 268 28.68 -48.65 -2.87
C ALA A 268 29.92 -48.10 -2.13
N ALA A 269 29.76 -47.07 -1.29
CA ALA A 269 30.84 -46.53 -0.47
C ALA A 269 31.21 -47.44 0.71
N ALA A 270 30.22 -48.09 1.35
CA ALA A 270 30.43 -49.05 2.43
C ALA A 270 31.18 -50.31 1.94
N ALA A 271 30.89 -50.76 0.72
CA ALA A 271 31.49 -51.91 0.05
C ALA A 271 33.00 -51.81 -0.20
N GLY A 272 33.59 -50.62 -0.09
CA GLY A 272 35.04 -50.40 -0.24
C GLY A 272 35.84 -50.37 1.07
N GLN A 273 35.20 -50.49 2.24
CA GLN A 273 35.87 -50.26 3.53
C GLN A 273 36.37 -51.56 4.20
N PRO A 274 37.62 -51.61 4.70
CA PRO A 274 38.15 -52.77 5.42
C PRO A 274 37.31 -53.12 6.66
N GLY A 275 37.03 -54.41 6.84
CA GLY A 275 36.31 -54.93 8.03
C GLY A 275 34.78 -54.84 7.96
N ARG A 276 34.20 -54.41 6.84
CA ARG A 276 32.74 -54.37 6.65
C ARG A 276 32.21 -55.59 5.91
N ALA A 277 31.19 -56.23 6.47
CA ALA A 277 30.54 -57.39 5.84
C ALA A 277 29.46 -56.93 4.84
N THR A 278 29.86 -56.56 3.62
CA THR A 278 28.92 -56.24 2.52
C THR A 278 28.60 -57.46 1.65
N ALA A 279 27.55 -57.38 0.82
CA ALA A 279 27.18 -58.46 -0.11
C ALA A 279 28.07 -58.53 -1.37
N GLY A 280 28.82 -57.46 -1.67
CA GLY A 280 29.76 -57.37 -2.78
C GLY A 280 30.56 -56.07 -2.73
N ASP A 281 31.36 -55.81 -3.78
CA ASP A 281 32.13 -54.57 -3.95
C ASP A 281 31.30 -53.43 -4.59
N ALA A 282 31.90 -52.25 -4.76
CA ALA A 282 31.21 -51.09 -5.34
C ALA A 282 30.72 -51.30 -6.78
N ALA A 283 31.42 -52.12 -7.58
CA ALA A 283 31.00 -52.43 -8.95
C ALA A 283 29.81 -53.40 -8.95
N TRP A 284 29.82 -54.40 -8.05
CA TRP A 284 28.70 -55.30 -7.81
C TRP A 284 27.46 -54.55 -7.32
N VAL A 285 27.60 -53.57 -6.42
CA VAL A 285 26.48 -52.72 -5.97
C VAL A 285 25.87 -51.97 -7.15
N SER A 286 26.70 -51.29 -7.97
CA SER A 286 26.22 -50.55 -9.13
C SER A 286 25.51 -51.43 -10.15
N ALA A 287 26.06 -52.61 -10.46
CA ALA A 287 25.46 -53.56 -11.40
C ALA A 287 24.16 -54.19 -10.86
N THR A 288 24.11 -54.48 -9.55
CA THR A 288 22.93 -55.07 -8.91
C THR A 288 21.80 -54.05 -8.78
N SER A 289 22.10 -52.80 -8.44
CA SER A 289 21.12 -51.70 -8.40
C SER A 289 20.46 -51.48 -9.78
N ALA A 290 21.27 -51.40 -10.85
CA ALA A 290 20.74 -51.27 -12.21
C ALA A 290 19.84 -52.46 -12.59
N ARG A 291 20.31 -53.70 -12.36
CA ARG A 291 19.53 -54.92 -12.65
C ARG A 291 18.20 -54.99 -11.89
N LEU A 292 18.17 -54.54 -10.63
CA LEU A 292 16.93 -54.49 -9.84
C LEU A 292 15.96 -53.43 -10.36
N ALA A 293 16.46 -52.25 -10.75
CA ALA A 293 15.64 -51.20 -11.36
C ALA A 293 15.07 -51.64 -12.72
N ASP A 294 15.88 -52.25 -13.58
CA ASP A 294 15.44 -52.79 -14.87
C ASP A 294 14.36 -53.88 -14.70
N ALA A 295 14.56 -54.80 -13.75
CA ALA A 295 13.59 -55.84 -13.43
C ALA A 295 12.28 -55.28 -12.88
N TYR A 296 12.35 -54.27 -12.01
CA TYR A 296 11.19 -53.56 -11.49
C TYR A 296 10.40 -52.88 -12.62
N VAL A 297 11.06 -52.10 -13.47
CA VAL A 297 10.41 -51.38 -14.58
C VAL A 297 9.76 -52.35 -15.58
N ALA A 298 10.44 -53.45 -15.91
CA ALA A 298 9.89 -54.48 -16.79
C ALA A 298 8.64 -55.15 -16.21
N ALA A 299 8.69 -55.61 -14.95
CA ALA A 299 7.58 -56.30 -14.30
C ALA A 299 6.41 -55.35 -13.99
N GLN A 300 6.69 -54.10 -13.61
CA GLN A 300 5.67 -53.06 -13.46
C GLN A 300 5.00 -52.75 -14.80
N GLY A 301 5.77 -52.68 -15.89
CA GLY A 301 5.27 -52.48 -17.25
C GLY A 301 4.30 -53.58 -17.70
N GLU A 302 4.62 -54.85 -17.43
CA GLU A 302 3.73 -55.99 -17.70
C GLU A 302 2.44 -55.92 -16.87
N LEU A 303 2.57 -55.62 -15.56
CA LEU A 303 1.42 -55.47 -14.67
C LEU A 303 0.48 -54.35 -15.10
N LEU A 304 1.04 -53.17 -15.41
CA LEU A 304 0.30 -52.01 -15.89
C LEU A 304 -0.32 -52.28 -17.27
N GLY A 305 0.38 -52.95 -18.18
CA GLY A 305 -0.18 -53.34 -19.48
C GLY A 305 -1.41 -54.26 -19.36
N ARG A 306 -1.43 -55.13 -18.35
CA ARG A 306 -2.56 -56.03 -18.04
C ARG A 306 -3.72 -55.33 -17.34
N LEU A 307 -3.46 -54.46 -16.36
CA LEU A 307 -4.49 -53.83 -15.53
C LEU A 307 -5.00 -52.49 -16.10
N LEU A 308 -4.16 -51.80 -16.87
CA LEU A 308 -4.41 -50.53 -17.53
C LEU A 308 -4.01 -50.63 -19.01
N PRO A 309 -4.69 -51.45 -19.83
CA PRO A 309 -4.38 -51.55 -21.25
C PRO A 309 -4.51 -50.20 -21.98
N GLU A 310 -3.73 -50.01 -23.05
CA GLU A 310 -3.83 -48.81 -23.89
C GLU A 310 -5.14 -48.79 -24.67
N GLY A 311 -5.72 -47.60 -24.84
CA GLY A 311 -7.02 -47.41 -25.50
C GLY A 311 -8.24 -47.84 -24.67
N ALA A 312 -8.07 -48.29 -23.42
CA ALA A 312 -9.21 -48.52 -22.52
C ALA A 312 -9.99 -47.20 -22.30
N PRO A 313 -11.34 -47.22 -22.33
CA PRO A 313 -12.14 -46.02 -22.18
C PRO A 313 -12.02 -45.43 -20.76
N ASP A 314 -11.98 -44.09 -20.68
CA ASP A 314 -12.09 -43.35 -19.43
C ASP A 314 -13.50 -43.56 -18.82
N ALA A 315 -13.59 -43.66 -17.49
CA ALA A 315 -14.85 -43.88 -16.81
C ALA A 315 -15.58 -42.55 -16.56
N THR A 316 -16.88 -42.53 -16.84
CA THR A 316 -17.75 -41.35 -16.67
C THR A 316 -18.27 -41.17 -15.24
N CYS A 317 -18.06 -42.17 -14.38
CA CYS A 317 -18.42 -42.15 -12.97
C CYS A 317 -17.33 -42.84 -12.14
N TYR A 318 -17.29 -42.55 -10.84
CA TYR A 318 -16.25 -43.07 -9.94
C TYR A 318 -16.44 -44.57 -9.67
N ASP A 319 -15.51 -45.37 -10.19
CA ASP A 319 -15.46 -46.83 -10.01
C ASP A 319 -14.53 -47.18 -8.84
N ALA A 320 -15.07 -47.06 -7.62
CA ALA A 320 -14.34 -47.37 -6.40
C ALA A 320 -13.87 -48.84 -6.33
N ALA A 321 -14.66 -49.79 -6.83
CA ALA A 321 -14.36 -51.22 -6.73
C ALA A 321 -13.26 -51.64 -7.72
N GLY A 322 -13.31 -51.15 -8.96
CA GLY A 322 -12.25 -51.36 -9.94
C GLY A 322 -10.94 -50.68 -9.54
N LEU A 323 -11.02 -49.47 -8.96
CA LEU A 323 -9.84 -48.78 -8.44
C LEU A 323 -9.20 -49.54 -7.27
N GLU A 324 -9.99 -50.04 -6.33
CA GLU A 324 -9.51 -50.85 -5.21
C GLU A 324 -8.76 -52.10 -5.70
N ALA A 325 -9.30 -52.79 -6.71
CA ALA A 325 -8.66 -53.97 -7.29
C ALA A 325 -7.31 -53.64 -7.95
N LEU A 326 -7.20 -52.49 -8.64
CA LEU A 326 -5.92 -52.00 -9.17
C LEU A 326 -4.94 -51.69 -8.03
N LEU A 327 -5.35 -50.89 -7.04
CA LEU A 327 -4.47 -50.45 -5.94
C LEU A 327 -4.00 -51.64 -5.08
N ALA A 328 -4.84 -52.65 -4.88
CA ALA A 328 -4.46 -53.89 -4.23
C ALA A 328 -3.39 -54.64 -5.04
N ALA A 329 -3.58 -54.81 -6.35
CA ALA A 329 -2.62 -55.51 -7.21
C ALA A 329 -1.27 -54.76 -7.36
N LEU A 330 -1.29 -53.42 -7.37
CA LEU A 330 -0.08 -52.60 -7.29
C LEU A 330 0.61 -52.77 -5.94
N SER A 331 -0.15 -52.80 -4.83
CA SER A 331 0.42 -53.00 -3.49
C SER A 331 1.07 -54.36 -3.32
N ASP A 332 0.44 -55.42 -3.85
CA ASP A 332 0.99 -56.78 -3.82
C ASP A 332 2.27 -56.88 -4.67
N PHE A 333 2.35 -56.11 -5.76
CA PHE A 333 3.56 -55.98 -6.58
C PHE A 333 4.68 -55.23 -5.85
N ASP A 334 4.41 -54.06 -5.27
CA ASP A 334 5.40 -53.27 -4.52
C ASP A 334 6.00 -54.10 -3.38
N ALA A 335 5.14 -54.81 -2.62
CA ALA A 335 5.56 -55.71 -1.55
C ALA A 335 6.42 -56.89 -2.06
N ALA A 336 6.07 -57.50 -3.20
CA ALA A 336 6.86 -58.57 -3.80
C ALA A 336 8.23 -58.09 -4.31
N MET A 337 8.31 -56.88 -4.87
CA MET A 337 9.56 -56.32 -5.41
C MET A 337 10.57 -55.90 -4.34
N ASN A 338 10.15 -55.69 -3.10
CA ASN A 338 11.07 -55.43 -1.98
C ASN A 338 11.86 -56.69 -1.55
N GLY A 339 11.30 -57.89 -1.73
CA GLY A 339 11.96 -59.16 -1.41
C GLY A 339 13.34 -59.31 -2.08
N PRO A 340 13.45 -59.19 -3.42
CA PRO A 340 14.73 -59.22 -4.14
C PRO A 340 15.78 -58.19 -3.66
N VAL A 341 15.36 -57.03 -3.13
CA VAL A 341 16.27 -56.01 -2.58
C VAL A 341 16.85 -56.47 -1.24
N GLU A 342 16.03 -57.06 -0.37
CA GLU A 342 16.47 -57.65 0.90
C GLU A 342 17.36 -58.88 0.67
N GLU A 343 16.93 -59.81 -0.19
CA GLU A 343 17.61 -61.07 -0.48
C GLU A 343 19.01 -60.86 -1.10
N CYS A 344 19.17 -59.86 -1.97
CA CYS A 344 20.48 -59.57 -2.55
C CYS A 344 21.46 -58.94 -1.55
N GLY A 345 20.99 -58.41 -0.42
CA GLY A 345 21.82 -57.80 0.61
C GLY A 345 22.52 -56.50 0.20
N ILE A 346 22.05 -55.81 -0.85
CA ILE A 346 22.68 -54.60 -1.39
C ILE A 346 22.80 -53.46 -0.35
N LEU A 347 21.87 -53.39 0.61
CA LEU A 347 21.87 -52.40 1.70
C LEU A 347 22.70 -52.80 2.93
N ARG A 348 23.47 -53.90 2.89
CA ARG A 348 24.24 -54.41 4.05
C ARG A 348 25.57 -53.67 4.25
N GLY A 349 25.90 -53.40 5.52
CA GLY A 349 27.24 -52.96 5.94
C GLY A 349 27.43 -51.44 6.08
N SER A 350 26.36 -50.67 6.02
CA SER A 350 26.37 -49.23 6.36
C SER A 350 26.11 -49.05 7.86
N THR A 351 26.70 -48.03 8.49
CA THR A 351 26.34 -47.66 9.86
C THR A 351 25.13 -46.73 9.87
N ALA A 352 24.36 -46.71 10.96
CA ALA A 352 23.28 -45.73 11.14
C ALA A 352 23.77 -44.27 11.01
N ALA A 353 25.00 -43.97 11.42
CA ALA A 353 25.59 -42.64 11.30
C ALA A 353 25.84 -42.23 9.84
N GLU A 354 26.23 -43.15 8.96
CA GLU A 354 26.41 -42.86 7.53
C GLU A 354 25.08 -42.80 6.79
N VAL A 355 24.09 -43.61 7.19
CA VAL A 355 22.70 -43.47 6.71
C VAL A 355 22.15 -42.09 7.06
N ALA A 356 22.35 -41.63 8.28
CA ALA A 356 21.99 -40.27 8.70
C ALA A 356 22.77 -39.19 7.92
N ALA A 357 24.09 -39.35 7.73
CA ALA A 357 24.90 -38.39 6.97
C ALA A 357 24.47 -38.30 5.49
N ALA A 358 24.12 -39.44 4.86
CA ALA A 358 23.60 -39.47 3.50
C ALA A 358 22.21 -38.83 3.41
N GLY A 359 21.35 -39.05 4.42
CA GLY A 359 20.04 -38.41 4.54
C GLY A 359 20.14 -36.90 4.74
N ALA A 360 21.07 -36.44 5.57
CA ALA A 360 21.32 -35.01 5.77
C ALA A 360 21.84 -34.28 4.53
N GLY A 361 22.39 -35.01 3.54
CA GLY A 361 22.74 -34.50 2.22
C GLY A 361 21.55 -34.37 1.25
N LEU A 362 20.37 -34.88 1.60
CA LEU A 362 19.15 -34.79 0.79
C LEU A 362 18.41 -33.49 1.08
N GLN A 363 18.32 -32.63 0.07
CA GLN A 363 17.67 -31.33 0.21
C GLN A 363 16.16 -31.44 -0.02
N LEU A 364 15.37 -31.05 0.98
CA LEU A 364 13.95 -30.77 0.82
C LEU A 364 13.75 -29.57 -0.11
N ARG A 365 12.60 -29.54 -0.80
CA ARG A 365 12.09 -28.34 -1.47
C ARG A 365 11.89 -27.24 -0.39
N PRO A 366 12.43 -26.02 -0.55
CA PRO A 366 12.36 -24.98 0.50
C PRO A 366 10.92 -24.69 0.98
N GLN A 367 9.99 -24.55 0.03
CA GLN A 367 8.58 -24.27 0.32
C GLN A 367 7.88 -25.45 1.03
N CYS A 368 8.32 -26.69 0.80
CA CYS A 368 7.83 -27.84 1.57
C CYS A 368 8.25 -27.70 3.04
N ARG A 369 9.54 -27.45 3.32
CA ARG A 369 10.06 -27.25 4.68
C ARG A 369 9.34 -26.11 5.40
N GLU A 370 9.09 -25.00 4.71
CA GLU A 370 8.32 -23.85 5.24
C GLU A 370 6.89 -24.25 5.62
N VAL A 371 6.20 -25.05 4.80
CA VAL A 371 4.85 -25.56 5.11
C VAL A 371 4.86 -26.52 6.30
N LEU A 372 5.80 -27.48 6.36
CA LEU A 372 5.89 -28.41 7.49
C LEU A 372 6.19 -27.65 8.81
N ALA A 373 7.12 -26.70 8.79
CA ALA A 373 7.43 -25.86 9.95
C ALA A 373 6.24 -24.96 10.34
N GLY A 374 5.56 -24.36 9.37
CA GLY A 374 4.40 -23.49 9.57
C GLY A 374 3.17 -24.23 10.11
N ALA A 375 3.04 -25.52 9.83
CA ALA A 375 2.02 -26.40 10.39
C ALA A 375 2.32 -26.76 11.86
N LEU A 376 3.56 -27.20 12.16
CA LEU A 376 4.01 -27.46 13.53
C LEU A 376 3.88 -26.22 14.43
N GLY A 377 4.28 -25.04 13.94
CA GLY A 377 4.17 -23.77 14.67
C GLY A 377 2.72 -23.33 14.95
N ARG A 378 1.74 -23.88 14.22
CA ARG A 378 0.29 -23.68 14.45
C ARG A 378 -0.36 -24.80 15.26
N GLY A 379 0.41 -25.77 15.73
CA GLY A 379 -0.10 -26.94 16.45
C GLY A 379 -0.85 -27.94 15.56
N ILE A 380 -0.73 -27.86 14.23
CA ILE A 380 -1.26 -28.86 13.30
C ILE A 380 -0.30 -30.05 13.32
N PRO A 381 -0.72 -31.27 13.72
CA PRO A 381 0.12 -32.46 13.68
C PRO A 381 0.64 -32.73 12.26
N VAL A 382 1.95 -32.95 12.13
CA VAL A 382 2.59 -33.23 10.84
C VAL A 382 3.10 -34.66 10.82
N HIS A 383 2.66 -35.42 9.82
CA HIS A 383 3.03 -36.81 9.61
C HIS A 383 3.67 -36.97 8.24
N VAL A 384 4.85 -37.58 8.17
CA VAL A 384 5.52 -37.90 6.91
C VAL A 384 5.44 -39.42 6.71
N LEU A 385 4.78 -39.83 5.62
CA LEU A 385 4.85 -41.19 5.12
C LEU A 385 5.96 -41.30 4.10
N SER A 386 6.66 -42.44 4.08
CA SER A 386 7.58 -42.77 3.01
C SER A 386 7.74 -44.27 2.88
N VAL A 387 7.85 -44.74 1.64
CA VAL A 387 8.28 -46.12 1.32
C VAL A 387 9.80 -46.25 1.22
N ASN A 388 10.55 -45.18 1.50
CA ASN A 388 12.00 -45.23 1.60
C ASN A 388 12.44 -46.24 2.67
N TRP A 389 13.57 -46.90 2.44
CA TRP A 389 14.05 -48.02 3.23
C TRP A 389 14.51 -47.64 4.65
N SER A 390 14.77 -46.37 4.95
CA SER A 390 15.20 -45.96 6.29
C SER A 390 14.59 -44.66 6.79
N ASP A 391 13.87 -44.79 7.89
CA ASP A 391 13.50 -43.76 8.85
C ASP A 391 14.66 -42.88 9.34
N VAL A 392 15.85 -43.43 9.58
CA VAL A 392 17.07 -42.66 9.89
C VAL A 392 17.46 -41.75 8.72
N TYR A 393 17.34 -42.23 7.48
CA TYR A 393 17.64 -41.45 6.28
C TYR A 393 16.63 -40.30 6.08
N VAL A 394 15.34 -40.60 6.15
CA VAL A 394 14.23 -39.62 6.04
C VAL A 394 14.29 -38.60 7.19
N GLY A 395 14.49 -39.07 8.42
CA GLY A 395 14.57 -38.23 9.62
C GLY A 395 15.78 -37.30 9.60
N ALA A 396 16.93 -37.75 9.10
CA ALA A 396 18.09 -36.89 8.92
C ALA A 396 17.88 -35.83 7.84
N ALA A 397 17.19 -36.15 6.73
CA ALA A 397 16.85 -35.17 5.69
C ALA A 397 15.89 -34.07 6.18
N LEU A 398 14.92 -34.44 7.01
CA LEU A 398 13.99 -33.51 7.66
C LEU A 398 14.69 -32.66 8.75
N SER A 399 15.59 -33.27 9.51
CA SER A 399 16.37 -32.62 10.57
C SER A 399 17.58 -31.81 10.07
N ALA A 400 17.94 -31.90 8.79
CA ALA A 400 19.10 -31.21 8.24
C ALA A 400 18.85 -29.72 8.02
N ALA A 401 19.70 -28.88 8.62
CA ALA A 401 19.70 -27.44 8.38
C ALA A 401 19.91 -27.10 6.90
N ALA A 402 19.33 -25.98 6.46
CA ALA A 402 19.43 -25.49 5.08
C ALA A 402 20.85 -24.99 4.73
N GLY A 403 21.76 -25.92 4.41
CA GLY A 403 23.04 -25.65 3.76
C GLY A 403 24.14 -25.10 4.67
N SER A 404 25.09 -25.95 5.05
CA SER A 404 26.37 -25.51 5.64
C SER A 404 27.36 -25.10 4.54
N SER A 405 27.38 -23.82 4.18
CA SER A 405 28.52 -23.16 3.55
C SER A 405 28.93 -21.93 4.38
N SER A 406 30.23 -21.70 4.52
CA SER A 406 30.84 -20.99 5.66
C SER A 406 30.66 -19.46 5.68
N SER A 407 30.00 -18.90 6.71
CA SER A 407 30.46 -17.79 7.57
C SER A 407 29.34 -17.31 8.54
N SER A 408 29.65 -16.48 9.53
CA SER A 408 29.03 -16.53 10.88
C SER A 408 27.99 -15.45 11.26
N SER A 409 26.90 -15.91 11.94
CA SER A 409 26.13 -15.28 13.06
C SER A 409 25.50 -13.89 12.90
N SER A 410 24.28 -13.57 13.39
CA SER A 410 23.21 -14.29 14.12
C SER A 410 21.95 -13.41 14.07
N GLY A 411 20.70 -13.87 13.93
CA GLY A 411 20.16 -15.23 13.88
C GLY A 411 18.63 -15.26 14.10
N SER A 412 17.99 -16.34 13.66
CA SER A 412 16.80 -16.96 14.26
C SER A 412 16.87 -18.47 13.97
N SER A 413 16.34 -19.32 14.87
CA SER A 413 16.52 -20.77 14.78
C SER A 413 15.43 -21.45 13.96
N SER A 414 15.59 -21.52 12.63
CA SER A 414 14.63 -22.17 11.72
C SER A 414 15.25 -23.22 10.78
N GLY A 415 16.35 -23.86 11.20
CA GLY A 415 17.13 -24.77 10.34
C GLY A 415 16.56 -26.19 10.20
N ALA A 416 16.22 -26.82 11.32
CA ALA A 416 15.91 -28.24 11.42
C ALA A 416 14.45 -28.47 11.83
N LEU A 417 13.75 -29.39 11.17
CA LEU A 417 12.47 -29.89 11.68
C LEU A 417 12.78 -30.91 12.80
N PRO A 418 12.18 -30.81 14.00
CA PRO A 418 12.25 -31.89 14.98
C PRO A 418 11.45 -33.09 14.48
N VAL A 419 12.00 -34.30 14.64
CA VAL A 419 11.46 -35.55 14.09
C VAL A 419 11.36 -36.61 15.17
N ARG A 420 10.31 -37.45 15.11
CA ARG A 420 10.10 -38.62 15.99
C ARG A 420 9.60 -39.82 15.18
N LEU A 421 9.92 -41.04 15.61
CA LEU A 421 9.38 -42.26 15.01
C LEU A 421 8.00 -42.59 15.59
N ALA A 422 7.03 -42.95 14.73
CA ALA A 422 5.74 -43.45 15.21
C ALA A 422 5.91 -44.84 15.84
N GLY A 423 5.51 -44.98 17.12
CA GLY A 423 5.43 -46.26 17.83
C GLY A 423 6.47 -46.49 18.93
N GLU A 424 7.35 -45.52 19.23
CA GLU A 424 8.18 -45.60 20.44
C GLU A 424 7.29 -45.59 21.69
N GLY A 425 7.37 -46.66 22.50
CA GLY A 425 6.27 -47.10 23.37
C GLY A 425 5.75 -46.13 24.43
N GLU A 426 4.60 -46.45 25.04
CA GLU A 426 3.82 -45.57 25.94
C GLU A 426 4.64 -44.86 27.04
N ALA A 427 5.71 -45.49 27.55
CA ALA A 427 6.61 -44.89 28.54
C ALA A 427 7.42 -43.68 27.99
N ALA A 428 7.78 -43.67 26.71
CA ALA A 428 8.43 -42.54 26.04
C ALA A 428 7.41 -41.46 25.67
N ALA A 429 6.22 -41.85 25.21
CA ALA A 429 5.12 -40.92 24.90
C ALA A 429 4.66 -40.12 26.13
N ALA A 430 4.54 -40.78 27.30
CA ALA A 430 4.18 -40.13 28.56
C ALA A 430 5.26 -39.14 29.06
N ALA A 431 6.55 -39.40 28.78
CA ALA A 431 7.64 -38.48 29.11
C ALA A 431 7.69 -37.28 28.14
N ALA A 432 7.46 -37.51 26.84
CA ALA A 432 7.45 -36.47 25.81
C ALA A 432 6.25 -35.51 25.93
N ALA A 433 5.09 -36.01 26.37
CA ALA A 433 3.89 -35.19 26.62
C ALA A 433 4.06 -34.15 27.74
N ALA A 434 5.12 -34.25 28.56
CA ALA A 434 5.35 -33.37 29.71
C ALA A 434 6.26 -32.15 29.42
N ALA A 435 7.13 -32.20 28.40
CA ALA A 435 8.00 -31.07 28.02
C ALA A 435 8.70 -31.26 26.65
N GLY A 436 8.14 -30.74 25.55
CA GLY A 436 8.83 -30.71 24.25
C GLY A 436 8.07 -29.99 23.13
N PRO A 437 8.77 -29.45 22.10
CA PRO A 437 8.15 -28.82 20.94
C PRO A 437 7.46 -29.84 20.01
N ALA A 438 6.47 -29.37 19.24
CA ALA A 438 5.79 -30.19 18.23
C ALA A 438 6.78 -30.72 17.18
N ALA A 439 6.68 -32.01 16.83
CA ALA A 439 7.62 -32.72 15.95
C ALA A 439 6.92 -33.48 14.83
N VAL A 440 7.62 -33.63 13.70
CA VAL A 440 7.19 -34.45 12.56
C VAL A 440 7.23 -35.92 12.96
N GLU A 441 6.11 -36.63 12.82
CA GLU A 441 6.01 -38.06 13.11
C GLU A 441 6.24 -38.89 11.83
N LEU A 442 7.21 -39.82 11.88
CA LEU A 442 7.58 -40.65 10.74
C LEU A 442 6.85 -42.00 10.70
N LEU A 443 6.28 -42.27 9.54
CA LEU A 443 5.56 -43.48 9.16
C LEU A 443 6.24 -44.11 7.93
N CYS A 444 7.41 -44.70 8.14
CA CYS A 444 8.26 -45.26 7.09
C CYS A 444 8.95 -46.57 7.53
N ASN A 445 9.71 -47.20 6.62
CA ASN A 445 10.48 -48.40 6.92
C ASN A 445 11.66 -48.13 7.86
N SER A 446 12.11 -49.15 8.58
CA SER A 446 13.28 -49.06 9.48
C SER A 446 14.25 -50.20 9.20
N LEU A 447 15.53 -49.89 8.96
CA LEU A 447 16.58 -50.88 8.68
C LEU A 447 16.99 -51.62 9.95
N GLN A 448 17.07 -52.95 9.84
CA GLN A 448 17.64 -53.78 10.90
C GLN A 448 19.16 -53.57 10.97
N LEU A 449 19.65 -53.38 12.19
CA LEU A 449 21.08 -53.38 12.53
C LEU A 449 21.47 -54.71 13.19
N ASP A 450 22.71 -55.15 12.96
CA ASP A 450 23.30 -56.27 13.69
C ASP A 450 23.93 -55.83 15.04
N GLY A 451 24.48 -56.79 15.78
CA GLY A 451 25.15 -56.55 17.07
C GLY A 451 26.43 -55.71 16.99
N SER A 452 26.89 -55.33 15.79
CA SER A 452 27.99 -54.37 15.57
C SER A 452 27.51 -52.99 15.12
N GLY A 453 26.20 -52.79 14.96
CA GLY A 453 25.60 -51.52 14.52
C GLY A 453 25.61 -51.31 13.00
N LEU A 454 25.85 -52.37 12.23
CA LEU A 454 25.82 -52.34 10.76
C LEU A 454 24.45 -52.80 10.24
N THR A 455 23.98 -52.20 9.14
CA THR A 455 22.73 -52.61 8.47
C THR A 455 22.84 -54.05 7.98
N THR A 456 21.83 -54.89 8.28
CA THR A 456 21.80 -56.30 7.81
C THR A 456 21.32 -56.42 6.36
N GLY A 457 20.58 -55.41 5.89
CA GLY A 457 19.84 -55.39 4.63
C GLY A 457 18.33 -55.64 4.78
N ALA A 458 17.87 -56.15 5.93
CA ALA A 458 16.46 -56.42 6.21
C ALA A 458 15.74 -55.25 6.91
N LEU A 459 14.41 -55.28 6.93
CA LEU A 459 13.57 -54.27 7.58
C LEU A 459 12.85 -54.78 8.84
N THR A 460 12.85 -53.96 9.90
CA THR A 460 12.16 -54.19 11.18
C THR A 460 10.75 -53.60 11.21
N LYS A 461 10.56 -52.42 10.60
CA LYS A 461 9.27 -51.76 10.35
C LYS A 461 9.02 -51.70 8.86
N ARG A 462 7.78 -51.97 8.42
CA ARG A 462 7.40 -52.04 7.00
C ARG A 462 6.27 -51.07 6.67
N VAL A 463 6.56 -50.13 5.78
CA VAL A 463 5.62 -49.29 5.05
C VAL A 463 6.08 -49.38 3.60
N GLN A 464 5.57 -50.37 2.86
CA GLN A 464 6.20 -50.87 1.63
C GLN A 464 5.33 -50.72 0.39
N SER A 465 4.05 -50.36 0.56
CA SER A 465 3.04 -50.36 -0.48
C SER A 465 1.98 -49.28 -0.25
N ALA A 466 1.15 -49.02 -1.27
CA ALA A 466 -0.03 -48.16 -1.14
C ALA A 466 -0.99 -48.63 -0.03
N ARG A 467 -1.16 -49.95 0.13
CA ARG A 467 -1.92 -50.57 1.21
C ARG A 467 -1.39 -50.20 2.60
N ASP A 468 -0.06 -50.21 2.78
CA ASP A 468 0.55 -49.85 4.07
C ASP A 468 0.42 -48.35 4.36
N LYS A 469 0.58 -47.49 3.34
CA LYS A 469 0.33 -46.05 3.46
C LYS A 469 -1.10 -45.77 3.94
N ARG A 470 -2.07 -46.45 3.33
CA ARG A 470 -3.49 -46.35 3.68
C ARG A 470 -3.78 -46.88 5.10
N ALA A 471 -3.19 -48.01 5.49
CA ALA A 471 -3.33 -48.57 6.83
C ALA A 471 -2.78 -47.62 7.91
N ALA A 472 -1.61 -47.02 7.68
CA ALA A 472 -1.01 -46.04 8.59
C ALA A 472 -1.85 -44.76 8.69
N LEU A 473 -2.48 -44.32 7.59
CA LEU A 473 -3.44 -43.20 7.61
C LEU A 473 -4.69 -43.54 8.42
N ALA A 474 -5.22 -44.75 8.29
CA ALA A 474 -6.39 -45.20 9.06
C ALA A 474 -6.07 -45.29 10.57
N GLU A 475 -4.89 -45.80 10.94
CA GLU A 475 -4.40 -45.81 12.33
C GLU A 475 -4.23 -44.38 12.88
N LEU A 476 -3.65 -43.47 12.09
CA LEU A 476 -3.58 -42.04 12.45
C LEU A 476 -4.98 -41.46 12.67
N ARG A 477 -5.92 -41.69 11.74
CA ARG A 477 -7.29 -41.16 11.80
C ARG A 477 -8.06 -41.68 13.01
N ALA A 478 -7.75 -42.89 13.50
CA ALA A 478 -8.30 -43.45 14.75
C ALA A 478 -7.68 -42.84 16.02
N ARG A 479 -6.45 -42.33 15.96
CA ARG A 479 -5.76 -41.63 17.07
C ARG A 479 -6.13 -40.15 17.18
N LEU A 480 -6.52 -39.51 16.08
CA LEU A 480 -6.97 -38.12 16.09
C LEU A 480 -8.32 -37.99 16.82
N PRO A 481 -8.55 -36.91 17.59
CA PRO A 481 -9.84 -36.68 18.23
C PRO A 481 -10.94 -36.61 17.17
N ALA A 482 -11.96 -37.46 17.32
CA ALA A 482 -13.02 -37.60 16.32
C ALA A 482 -13.64 -36.25 15.98
N ALA A 483 -13.65 -35.89 14.69
CA ALA A 483 -14.37 -34.72 14.20
C ALA A 483 -15.83 -34.81 14.65
N SER A 484 -16.25 -33.89 15.52
CA SER A 484 -17.33 -34.15 16.48
C SER A 484 -18.67 -34.46 15.82
N THR A 485 -19.01 -35.75 15.76
CA THR A 485 -20.36 -36.24 15.41
C THR A 485 -21.30 -36.31 16.63
N ALA A 486 -20.81 -35.94 17.82
CA ALA A 486 -21.48 -36.08 19.11
C ALA A 486 -22.30 -34.84 19.56
N ALA A 487 -22.94 -34.13 18.63
CA ALA A 487 -23.79 -32.95 18.92
C ALA A 487 -25.21 -33.04 18.32
N ALA A 488 -25.65 -34.25 17.91
CA ALA A 488 -26.90 -34.46 17.17
C ALA A 488 -27.98 -35.27 17.92
N ALA A 489 -27.80 -35.56 19.22
CA ALA A 489 -28.66 -36.50 19.95
C ALA A 489 -29.11 -36.07 21.36
N ALA A 490 -28.74 -34.87 21.83
CA ALA A 490 -29.07 -34.42 23.19
C ALA A 490 -29.16 -32.89 23.32
N ASP A 491 -30.08 -32.25 22.58
CA ASP A 491 -30.97 -31.24 23.17
C ASP A 491 -32.11 -30.85 22.21
N GLY A 492 -33.32 -30.71 22.76
CA GLY A 492 -34.55 -30.42 22.01
C GLY A 492 -34.78 -28.95 21.68
N SER A 493 -33.71 -28.14 21.56
CA SER A 493 -33.79 -26.70 21.32
C SER A 493 -33.55 -26.36 19.84
N THR A 494 -34.60 -25.95 19.14
CA THR A 494 -34.51 -25.37 17.81
C THR A 494 -33.99 -23.93 17.87
N ASP A 495 -32.67 -23.76 17.91
CA ASP A 495 -32.03 -22.46 17.67
C ASP A 495 -30.80 -22.68 16.76
N SER A 496 -30.88 -22.20 15.52
CA SER A 496 -29.93 -22.52 14.45
C SER A 496 -28.88 -21.43 14.30
N GLY A 497 -27.62 -21.68 14.70
CA GLY A 497 -26.57 -20.66 14.56
C GLY A 497 -25.10 -21.09 14.64
N SER A 498 -24.70 -22.03 15.52
CA SER A 498 -23.27 -22.34 15.76
C SER A 498 -22.83 -23.72 15.27
N SER A 499 -22.60 -23.88 13.97
CA SER A 499 -21.89 -25.05 13.46
C SER A 499 -20.38 -24.91 13.68
N SER A 500 -19.80 -25.70 14.60
CA SER A 500 -18.35 -25.86 14.67
C SER A 500 -17.85 -26.54 13.39
N ASN A 501 -17.04 -25.85 12.60
CA ASN A 501 -16.49 -26.40 11.35
C ASN A 501 -15.57 -27.60 11.70
N PRO A 502 -15.79 -28.80 11.12
CA PRO A 502 -14.99 -29.99 11.47
C PRO A 502 -13.53 -29.81 11.04
N ALA A 503 -12.61 -30.33 11.85
CA ALA A 503 -11.19 -30.32 11.52
C ALA A 503 -10.86 -31.40 10.48
N ALA A 504 -10.19 -31.02 9.40
CA ALA A 504 -9.95 -31.85 8.22
C ALA A 504 -8.54 -32.48 8.22
N LEU A 505 -8.45 -33.74 7.80
CA LEU A 505 -7.22 -34.46 7.51
C LEU A 505 -6.78 -34.18 6.06
N VAL A 506 -5.64 -33.54 5.87
CA VAL A 506 -5.08 -33.24 4.54
C VAL A 506 -3.99 -34.26 4.22
N TYR A 507 -4.02 -34.87 3.04
CA TYR A 507 -2.93 -35.71 2.51
C TYR A 507 -2.34 -35.06 1.26
N VAL A 508 -1.03 -34.82 1.23
CA VAL A 508 -0.30 -34.34 0.04
C VAL A 508 0.54 -35.47 -0.56
N GLY A 509 0.37 -35.75 -1.84
CA GLY A 509 1.16 -36.75 -2.57
C GLY A 509 1.15 -36.53 -4.09
N ASP A 510 1.95 -37.32 -4.82
CA ASP A 510 2.15 -37.15 -6.27
C ASP A 510 2.12 -38.47 -7.07
N SER A 511 1.97 -39.62 -6.40
CA SER A 511 2.09 -40.94 -7.02
C SER A 511 0.80 -41.78 -6.95
N THR A 512 0.75 -42.87 -7.71
CA THR A 512 -0.31 -43.89 -7.57
C THR A 512 -0.27 -44.61 -6.23
N SER A 513 0.86 -44.62 -5.52
CA SER A 513 0.95 -45.23 -4.18
C SER A 513 0.20 -44.42 -3.13
N ASP A 514 0.00 -43.12 -3.38
CA ASP A 514 -0.73 -42.20 -2.49
C ASP A 514 -2.23 -42.19 -2.75
N LEU A 515 -2.69 -42.67 -3.91
CA LEU A 515 -4.05 -42.47 -4.40
C LEU A 515 -5.12 -42.99 -3.41
N GLY A 516 -4.92 -44.17 -2.82
CA GLY A 516 -5.85 -44.70 -1.81
C GLY A 516 -5.87 -43.87 -0.52
N ALA A 517 -4.70 -43.41 -0.06
CA ALA A 517 -4.59 -42.58 1.14
C ALA A 517 -5.15 -41.16 0.92
N MET A 518 -4.92 -40.57 -0.26
CA MET A 518 -5.52 -39.29 -0.65
C MET A 518 -7.05 -39.36 -0.69
N LEU A 519 -7.63 -40.44 -1.22
CA LEU A 519 -9.10 -40.63 -1.29
C LEU A 519 -9.75 -40.93 0.07
N ASP A 520 -8.99 -41.47 1.04
CA ASP A 520 -9.43 -41.70 2.43
C ASP A 520 -9.26 -40.47 3.34
N SER A 521 -8.54 -39.44 2.88
CA SER A 521 -8.36 -38.16 3.57
C SER A 521 -9.55 -37.22 3.32
N ASP A 522 -9.69 -36.16 4.13
CA ASP A 522 -10.75 -35.18 3.91
C ASP A 522 -10.42 -34.22 2.76
N PHE A 523 -9.13 -33.97 2.53
CA PHE A 523 -8.62 -33.27 1.34
C PHE A 523 -7.39 -33.99 0.80
N GLY A 524 -7.59 -34.82 -0.23
CA GLY A 524 -6.52 -35.44 -1.00
C GLY A 524 -5.94 -34.45 -2.00
N VAL A 525 -4.72 -33.98 -1.75
CA VAL A 525 -4.03 -32.95 -2.54
C VAL A 525 -2.95 -33.58 -3.41
N VAL A 526 -3.15 -33.54 -4.72
CA VAL A 526 -2.17 -33.93 -5.73
C VAL A 526 -1.20 -32.78 -5.99
N ILE A 527 0.09 -33.04 -5.92
CA ILE A 527 1.15 -32.16 -6.39
C ILE A 527 1.89 -32.79 -7.58
N GLY A 528 2.42 -31.97 -8.49
CA GLY A 528 3.20 -32.47 -9.64
C GLY A 528 2.36 -33.04 -10.79
N SER A 529 3.03 -33.62 -11.78
CA SER A 529 2.47 -33.94 -13.10
C SER A 529 2.53 -35.43 -13.47
N ASN A 530 2.40 -36.33 -12.49
CA ASN A 530 2.52 -37.77 -12.71
C ASN A 530 1.46 -38.27 -13.72
N ALA A 531 1.94 -38.74 -14.89
CA ALA A 531 1.09 -39.16 -15.99
C ALA A 531 0.33 -40.46 -15.70
N LEU A 532 0.95 -41.38 -14.93
CA LEU A 532 0.32 -42.64 -14.54
C LEU A 532 -0.82 -42.41 -13.54
N LEU A 533 -0.61 -41.59 -12.52
CA LEU A 533 -1.65 -41.18 -11.57
C LEU A 533 -2.86 -40.60 -12.30
N ARG A 534 -2.63 -39.67 -13.24
CA ARG A 534 -3.72 -39.05 -14.03
C ARG A 534 -4.41 -40.04 -14.96
N ARG A 535 -3.68 -41.01 -15.54
CA ARG A 535 -4.25 -42.11 -16.35
C ARG A 535 -5.14 -43.02 -15.50
N VAL A 536 -4.69 -43.39 -14.30
CA VAL A 536 -5.49 -44.16 -13.33
C VAL A 536 -6.75 -43.39 -12.96
N CYS A 537 -6.62 -42.11 -12.60
CA CYS A 537 -7.76 -41.30 -12.18
C CYS A 537 -8.83 -41.22 -13.27
N ARG A 538 -8.46 -40.94 -14.53
CA ARG A 538 -9.43 -40.96 -15.65
C ARG A 538 -10.03 -42.35 -15.90
N ARG A 539 -9.23 -43.42 -15.82
CA ARG A 539 -9.70 -44.79 -16.06
C ARG A 539 -10.77 -45.25 -15.05
N PHE A 540 -10.75 -44.73 -13.82
CA PHE A 540 -11.72 -45.06 -12.75
C PHE A 540 -12.61 -43.88 -12.33
N GLY A 541 -12.65 -42.80 -13.11
CA GLY A 541 -13.56 -41.68 -12.89
C GLY A 541 -13.26 -40.85 -11.62
N VAL A 542 -12.04 -40.92 -11.10
CA VAL A 542 -11.56 -40.00 -10.04
C VAL A 542 -11.38 -38.62 -10.65
N ARG A 543 -12.09 -37.64 -10.10
CA ARG A 543 -12.03 -36.24 -10.51
C ARG A 543 -10.83 -35.57 -9.86
N ILE A 544 -9.94 -35.00 -10.65
CA ILE A 544 -8.92 -34.06 -10.17
C ILE A 544 -9.43 -32.66 -10.51
N LEU A 545 -9.72 -31.86 -9.49
CA LEU A 545 -10.17 -30.46 -9.61
C LEU A 545 -9.04 -29.52 -9.16
N PRO A 546 -9.01 -28.24 -9.57
CA PRO A 546 -8.06 -27.27 -9.00
C PRO A 546 -8.25 -27.15 -7.48
N LEU A 547 -7.19 -26.92 -6.70
CA LEU A 547 -7.30 -26.76 -5.24
C LEU A 547 -8.18 -25.57 -4.83
N ALA A 548 -8.33 -24.55 -5.69
CA ALA A 548 -9.33 -23.49 -5.53
C ALA A 548 -10.79 -23.98 -5.44
N ALA A 549 -11.10 -25.20 -5.90
CA ALA A 549 -12.42 -25.83 -5.81
C ALA A 549 -12.69 -26.53 -4.46
N ALA A 550 -11.73 -26.53 -3.53
CA ALA A 550 -11.84 -27.24 -2.26
C ALA A 550 -12.83 -26.52 -1.30
N PRO A 551 -13.98 -27.14 -0.97
CA PRO A 551 -15.03 -26.50 -0.18
C PRO A 551 -14.55 -26.09 1.21
N LEU A 552 -15.14 -25.05 1.79
CA LEU A 552 -14.83 -24.60 3.16
C LEU A 552 -15.22 -25.61 4.24
N ASP A 553 -16.13 -26.54 3.91
CA ASP A 553 -16.57 -27.66 4.75
C ASP A 553 -16.15 -28.98 4.08
N PRO A 554 -15.24 -29.79 4.69
CA PRO A 554 -14.77 -31.05 4.10
C PRO A 554 -15.89 -32.05 3.84
N ARG A 555 -17.02 -31.97 4.57
CA ARG A 555 -18.18 -32.87 4.36
C ARG A 555 -18.88 -32.66 3.02
N ARG A 556 -18.51 -31.62 2.27
CA ARG A 556 -19.01 -31.32 0.92
C ARG A 556 -18.11 -31.85 -0.19
N VAL A 557 -16.96 -32.46 0.13
CA VAL A 557 -16.08 -33.08 -0.88
C VAL A 557 -16.79 -34.30 -1.49
N PRO A 558 -17.02 -34.35 -2.82
CA PRO A 558 -17.69 -35.49 -3.45
C PRO A 558 -16.79 -36.72 -3.45
N ALA A 559 -17.37 -37.91 -3.29
CA ALA A 559 -16.64 -39.18 -3.39
C ALA A 559 -15.87 -39.29 -4.73
N GLY A 560 -14.63 -39.79 -4.68
CA GLY A 560 -13.76 -39.87 -5.85
C GLY A 560 -13.22 -38.52 -6.33
N THR A 561 -13.08 -37.53 -5.46
CA THR A 561 -12.52 -36.20 -5.79
C THR A 561 -11.16 -36.00 -5.12
N LEU A 562 -10.21 -35.47 -5.90
CA LEU A 562 -8.90 -35.00 -5.48
C LEU A 562 -8.72 -33.55 -5.92
N TYR A 563 -7.80 -32.84 -5.26
CA TYR A 563 -7.51 -31.44 -5.50
C TYR A 563 -6.06 -31.24 -5.97
N GLU A 564 -5.85 -30.55 -7.08
CA GLU A 564 -4.52 -30.30 -7.63
C GLU A 564 -3.98 -28.95 -7.16
N ALA A 565 -2.86 -28.99 -6.43
CA ALA A 565 -2.08 -27.81 -6.09
C ALA A 565 -1.21 -27.41 -7.28
N VAL A 566 -1.79 -26.74 -8.27
CA VAL A 566 -1.09 -26.32 -9.49
C VAL A 566 -0.02 -25.25 -9.18
N GLY A 567 -0.25 -24.42 -8.16
CA GLY A 567 0.77 -23.53 -7.58
C GLY A 567 1.81 -24.24 -6.70
N GLY A 568 1.72 -25.56 -6.56
CA GLY A 568 2.57 -26.38 -5.71
C GLY A 568 2.51 -25.96 -4.24
N TRP A 569 3.64 -26.08 -3.55
CA TRP A 569 3.77 -25.82 -2.11
C TRP A 569 3.36 -24.40 -1.67
N ALA A 570 3.45 -23.39 -2.55
CA ALA A 570 2.98 -22.03 -2.23
C ALA A 570 1.45 -21.95 -2.13
N GLU A 571 0.73 -22.66 -3.00
CA GLU A 571 -0.73 -22.77 -2.93
C GLU A 571 -1.18 -23.64 -1.75
N ILE A 572 -0.47 -24.73 -1.46
CA ILE A 572 -0.72 -25.57 -0.27
C ILE A 572 -0.54 -24.74 1.01
N ARG A 573 0.50 -23.90 1.09
CA ARG A 573 0.69 -22.96 2.22
C ARG A 573 -0.54 -22.06 2.38
N ALA A 574 -1.02 -21.48 1.28
CA ALA A 574 -2.16 -20.57 1.30
C ALA A 574 -3.46 -21.26 1.75
N PHE A 575 -3.72 -22.46 1.21
CA PHE A 575 -4.88 -23.29 1.56
C PHE A 575 -4.88 -23.71 3.05
N LEU A 576 -3.71 -24.06 3.59
CA LEU A 576 -3.58 -24.52 4.99
C LEU A 576 -3.63 -23.40 6.02
N PHE A 577 -3.09 -22.21 5.71
CA PHE A 577 -2.86 -21.18 6.72
C PHE A 577 -3.74 -19.94 6.56
N GLY A 578 -4.34 -19.71 5.39
CA GLY A 578 -5.11 -18.50 5.12
C GLY A 578 -4.29 -17.22 5.25
N VAL A 579 -4.94 -16.07 5.11
CA VAL A 579 -4.29 -14.76 5.29
C VAL A 579 -3.79 -14.65 6.73
N GLU A 580 -2.46 -14.56 6.91
CA GLU A 580 -1.83 -14.37 8.22
C GLU A 580 -2.17 -12.97 8.76
N ARG A 581 -3.32 -12.81 9.42
CA ARG A 581 -3.75 -11.52 9.97
C ARG A 581 -2.82 -11.11 11.14
N PRO A 582 -2.32 -9.87 11.16
CA PRO A 582 -1.54 -9.37 12.30
C PRO A 582 -2.32 -9.49 13.61
N GLY A 583 -1.91 -10.43 14.47
CA GLY A 583 -2.53 -10.71 15.77
C GLY A 583 -3.12 -12.12 15.95
N GLU A 584 -3.43 -12.87 14.88
CA GLU A 584 -4.04 -14.20 15.03
C GLU A 584 -3.08 -15.25 15.63
N ALA A 585 -1.76 -15.07 15.48
CA ALA A 585 -0.74 -15.87 16.15
C ALA A 585 -0.83 -15.81 17.69
N ALA A 586 -1.40 -14.75 18.27
CA ALA A 586 -1.59 -14.63 19.72
C ALA A 586 -2.83 -15.38 20.25
N ALA A 587 -3.78 -15.76 19.38
CA ALA A 587 -5.03 -16.39 19.77
C ALA A 587 -4.98 -17.93 19.81
N ALA A 588 -4.04 -18.54 19.07
CA ALA A 588 -3.89 -20.00 19.00
C ALA A 588 -3.17 -20.61 20.22
N VAL A 589 -2.41 -19.81 20.99
CA VAL A 589 -1.62 -20.28 22.14
C VAL A 589 -2.29 -19.87 23.46
N GLY A 590 -3.52 -20.35 23.66
CA GLY A 590 -4.27 -20.21 24.90
C GLY A 590 -3.76 -21.13 26.02
N GLY A 591 -2.47 -21.05 26.36
CA GLY A 591 -1.80 -22.01 27.24
C GLY A 591 -0.51 -21.47 27.89
N SER A 592 -0.68 -20.52 28.83
CA SER A 592 0.30 -20.11 29.84
C SER A 592 1.78 -19.86 29.43
N ALA A 593 2.13 -18.57 29.43
CA ALA A 593 3.46 -18.01 29.69
C ALA A 593 4.53 -17.97 28.56
N ALA A 594 5.54 -17.14 28.82
CA ALA A 594 6.74 -16.84 28.02
C ALA A 594 6.53 -15.99 26.74
N VAL A 595 6.86 -14.69 26.87
CA VAL A 595 6.97 -13.73 25.76
C VAL A 595 8.33 -13.88 25.06
N ALA A 596 8.27 -13.86 23.72
CA ALA A 596 9.28 -13.49 22.73
C ALA A 596 10.76 -13.90 22.91
N ALA A 597 11.31 -14.56 21.90
CA ALA A 597 12.74 -14.57 21.64
C ALA A 597 13.06 -14.68 20.14
N VAL A 598 13.98 -13.82 19.69
CA VAL A 598 14.84 -13.91 18.48
C VAL A 598 14.22 -13.67 17.09
N GLY A 599 14.62 -12.54 16.49
CA GLY A 599 14.51 -12.24 15.06
C GLY A 599 15.58 -11.23 14.63
N THR A 600 16.84 -11.65 14.55
CA THR A 600 18.01 -10.78 14.26
C THR A 600 18.63 -11.01 12.88
N ALA A 601 19.15 -9.93 12.27
CA ALA A 601 20.13 -9.85 11.16
C ALA A 601 19.65 -10.23 9.73
N VAL A 602 20.14 -9.66 8.62
CA VAL A 602 21.08 -8.55 8.26
C VAL A 602 20.76 -8.17 6.79
N GLY A 603 20.73 -6.90 6.33
CA GLY A 603 21.83 -6.13 5.70
C GLY A 603 22.19 -6.53 4.25
N THR A 604 22.73 -5.67 3.35
CA THR A 604 23.33 -4.32 3.46
C THR A 604 23.21 -3.47 2.16
N ALA A 605 23.35 -2.14 2.21
CA ALA A 605 23.25 -1.18 1.09
C ALA A 605 24.61 -0.79 0.47
N ALA A 606 24.62 0.09 -0.54
CA ALA A 606 25.75 0.98 -0.88
C ALA A 606 25.37 2.17 -1.78
N VAL A 607 25.83 3.38 -1.42
CA VAL A 607 26.40 4.33 -2.40
C VAL A 607 27.68 4.86 -1.78
N GLY A 608 28.82 4.59 -2.43
CA GLY A 608 30.16 4.91 -1.91
C GLY A 608 30.99 3.68 -1.55
N THR A 609 31.30 2.83 -2.54
CA THR A 609 32.41 1.85 -2.52
C THR A 609 32.67 1.15 -1.17
N GLY A 610 31.64 0.52 -0.61
CA GLY A 610 31.69 -0.24 0.64
C GLY A 610 30.28 -0.65 1.06
N GLY A 611 30.05 -1.92 1.39
CA GLY A 611 28.72 -2.45 1.71
C GLY A 611 28.36 -2.29 3.20
N GLY A 612 27.20 -1.69 3.51
CA GLY A 612 26.71 -1.47 4.89
C GLY A 612 25.20 -1.15 4.94
N SER A 613 24.45 -1.67 5.92
CA SER A 613 22.97 -1.72 5.90
C SER A 613 22.27 -0.41 6.24
N ALA A 614 21.21 -0.11 5.47
CA ALA A 614 20.19 0.86 5.87
C ALA A 614 19.25 0.24 6.91
N SER A 615 19.62 0.31 8.18
CA SER A 615 18.73 0.04 9.32
C SER A 615 17.79 1.23 9.56
N LEU A 616 16.55 0.95 9.98
CA LEU A 616 15.57 1.98 10.38
C LEU A 616 16.09 2.77 11.60
N PRO A 617 16.23 4.11 11.56
CA PRO A 617 16.79 4.88 12.67
C PRO A 617 15.86 4.87 13.90
N ARG A 618 16.29 4.31 15.02
CA ARG A 618 15.49 4.17 16.25
C ARG A 618 15.78 5.32 17.21
N VAL A 619 14.75 6.04 17.64
CA VAL A 619 14.88 7.17 18.58
C VAL A 619 14.03 6.93 19.83
N LEU A 620 14.66 6.87 21.00
CA LEU A 620 13.96 6.85 22.29
C LEU A 620 13.75 8.29 22.78
N SER A 621 12.49 8.74 22.88
CA SER A 621 12.15 9.96 23.63
C SER A 621 11.78 9.65 25.07
N ILE A 622 12.37 10.39 26.00
CA ILE A 622 12.12 10.32 27.44
C ILE A 622 11.51 11.65 27.88
N ALA A 623 10.18 11.70 28.01
CA ALA A 623 9.45 12.96 28.19
C ALA A 623 8.08 12.77 28.89
N GLY A 624 7.46 13.89 29.26
CA GLY A 624 6.09 13.90 29.78
C GLY A 624 5.04 13.75 28.67
N SER A 625 3.87 13.24 29.02
CA SER A 625 2.70 13.14 28.13
C SER A 625 1.87 14.43 28.18
N ASP A 626 1.67 15.08 27.03
CA ASP A 626 0.73 16.21 26.85
C ASP A 626 -0.64 15.65 26.42
N SER A 627 -1.64 15.77 27.30
CA SER A 627 -3.01 15.35 26.98
C SER A 627 -3.63 16.09 25.77
N GLY A 628 -3.15 17.29 25.43
CA GLY A 628 -3.53 18.04 24.23
C GLY A 628 -2.85 17.57 22.95
N GLY A 629 -1.86 16.67 23.06
CA GLY A 629 -1.14 16.07 21.92
C GLY A 629 -0.33 17.04 21.06
N GLY A 630 -0.04 18.25 21.56
CA GLY A 630 0.67 19.30 20.84
C GLY A 630 2.14 19.44 21.22
N ALA A 631 2.52 19.02 22.42
CA ALA A 631 3.88 18.97 22.94
C ALA A 631 4.18 17.57 23.51
N GLY A 632 5.23 17.47 24.35
CA GLY A 632 5.58 16.24 25.08
C GLY A 632 5.86 15.06 24.16
N ILE A 633 5.62 13.85 24.67
CA ILE A 633 5.87 12.61 23.95
C ILE A 633 5.07 12.50 22.64
N GLN A 634 3.88 13.12 22.57
CA GLN A 634 3.04 13.13 21.37
C GLN A 634 3.66 13.96 20.25
N ALA A 635 4.24 15.13 20.56
CA ALA A 635 5.00 15.90 19.58
C ALA A 635 6.29 15.18 19.17
N ASP A 636 6.95 14.51 20.11
CA ASP A 636 8.19 13.77 19.86
C ASP A 636 7.97 12.61 18.88
N ILE A 637 6.94 11.77 19.09
CA ILE A 637 6.56 10.69 18.16
C ILE A 637 6.28 11.26 16.77
N LYS A 638 5.46 12.31 16.68
CA LYS A 638 5.09 12.94 15.40
C LYS A 638 6.31 13.52 14.67
N ALA A 639 7.22 14.17 15.41
CA ALA A 639 8.46 14.71 14.87
C ALA A 639 9.37 13.60 14.32
N ILE A 640 9.65 12.56 15.12
CA ILE A 640 10.50 11.43 14.74
C ILE A 640 9.95 10.72 13.50
N LEU A 641 8.64 10.41 13.47
CA LEU A 641 7.97 9.79 12.33
C LEU A 641 7.99 10.69 11.07
N SER A 642 7.71 11.99 11.21
CA SER A 642 7.76 12.94 10.08
C SER A 642 9.15 13.08 9.46
N ARG A 643 10.19 12.69 10.19
CA ARG A 643 11.58 12.65 9.73
C ARG A 643 12.06 11.24 9.40
N GLY A 644 11.18 10.23 9.37
CA GLY A 644 11.52 8.86 8.95
C GLY A 644 12.30 8.03 9.98
N GLY A 645 12.21 8.37 11.26
CA GLY A 645 12.71 7.53 12.36
C GLY A 645 11.61 6.70 13.02
N PHE A 646 11.99 5.64 13.74
CA PHE A 646 11.12 4.85 14.59
C PHE A 646 11.09 5.42 16.01
N ALA A 647 9.92 5.83 16.49
CA ALA A 647 9.77 6.47 17.80
C ALA A 647 9.48 5.46 18.92
N MET A 648 10.31 5.47 19.96
CA MET A 648 10.10 4.72 21.21
C MET A 648 9.99 5.71 22.38
N THR A 649 9.38 5.30 23.49
CA THR A 649 8.98 6.23 24.56
C THR A 649 9.24 5.70 25.96
N ALA A 650 9.73 6.57 26.85
CA ALA A 650 9.65 6.39 28.30
C ALA A 650 8.99 7.62 28.95
N LEU A 651 7.89 7.40 29.68
CA LEU A 651 7.10 8.47 30.29
C LEU A 651 7.68 8.92 31.62
N THR A 652 7.91 10.23 31.76
CA THR A 652 8.43 10.86 32.99
C THR A 652 7.32 11.43 33.88
N ALA A 653 6.21 11.86 33.28
CA ALA A 653 4.99 12.32 33.96
C ALA A 653 3.80 12.32 33.00
N LEU A 654 2.59 12.31 33.53
CA LEU A 654 1.36 12.59 32.79
C LEU A 654 0.90 14.02 33.12
N THR A 655 0.61 14.86 32.13
CA THR A 655 0.04 16.20 32.36
C THR A 655 -1.42 16.27 31.93
N ALA A 656 -2.27 16.81 32.80
CA ALA A 656 -3.63 17.20 32.45
C ALA A 656 -3.56 18.58 31.78
N GLN A 657 -3.17 18.59 30.51
CA GLN A 657 -2.81 19.78 29.74
C GLN A 657 -3.70 19.95 28.50
N ASN A 658 -3.95 21.20 28.13
CA ASN A 658 -4.59 21.60 26.87
C ASN A 658 -4.03 22.97 26.41
N THR A 659 -4.59 23.57 25.35
CA THR A 659 -4.09 24.85 24.80
C THR A 659 -4.13 26.03 25.79
N HIS A 660 -4.95 25.96 26.83
CA HIS A 660 -5.04 27.00 27.88
C HIS A 660 -4.01 26.83 28.99
N GLY A 661 -3.35 25.67 29.09
CA GLY A 661 -2.27 25.42 30.04
C GLY A 661 -2.32 24.04 30.70
N VAL A 662 -1.60 23.92 31.82
CA VAL A 662 -1.47 22.68 32.61
C VAL A 662 -2.34 22.83 33.86
N SER A 663 -3.21 21.85 34.12
CA SER A 663 -4.09 21.82 35.30
C SER A 663 -3.62 20.86 36.38
N ALA A 664 -2.87 19.82 36.02
CA ALA A 664 -2.21 18.90 36.94
C ALA A 664 -0.99 18.24 36.29
N VAL A 665 -0.01 17.86 37.10
CA VAL A 665 1.13 17.02 36.72
C VAL A 665 1.17 15.82 37.66
N HIS A 666 1.24 14.62 37.09
CA HIS A 666 1.37 13.36 37.83
C HIS A 666 2.71 12.71 37.47
N PRO A 667 3.76 12.85 38.30
CA PRO A 667 5.08 12.30 38.02
C PRO A 667 5.05 10.76 38.02
N VAL A 668 5.79 10.16 37.10
CA VAL A 668 5.98 8.71 37.06
C VAL A 668 7.04 8.31 38.10
N PRO A 669 6.82 7.28 38.94
CA PRO A 669 7.82 6.81 39.90
C PRO A 669 9.18 6.52 39.23
N PRO A 670 10.32 6.97 39.77
CA PRO A 670 11.64 6.80 39.15
C PRO A 670 12.00 5.36 38.82
N ASP A 671 11.64 4.38 39.67
CA ASP A 671 11.85 2.96 39.40
C ASP A 671 11.06 2.45 38.18
N PHE A 672 9.88 3.01 37.92
CA PHE A 672 9.08 2.67 36.74
C PHE A 672 9.58 3.41 35.49
N LEU A 673 10.13 4.63 35.63
CA LEU A 673 10.88 5.27 34.57
C LEU A 673 12.12 4.44 34.18
N ARG A 674 12.87 3.92 35.16
CA ARG A 674 14.00 3.01 34.90
C ARG A 674 13.55 1.75 34.17
N ARG A 675 12.50 1.06 34.66
CA ARG A 675 11.95 -0.12 33.98
C ARG A 675 11.48 0.15 32.54
N GLN A 676 10.91 1.31 32.24
CA GLN A 676 10.56 1.69 30.86
C GLN A 676 11.82 1.85 29.98
N ILE A 677 12.85 2.54 30.48
CA ILE A 677 14.09 2.76 29.74
C ILE A 677 14.82 1.43 29.50
N ASP A 678 14.95 0.58 30.52
CA ASP A 678 15.61 -0.72 30.43
C ASP A 678 14.84 -1.68 29.51
N ALA A 679 13.50 -1.64 29.50
CA ALA A 679 12.68 -2.44 28.59
C ALA A 679 12.89 -2.05 27.11
N VAL A 680 13.00 -0.75 26.80
CA VAL A 680 13.27 -0.29 25.43
C VAL A 680 14.72 -0.54 25.03
N LEU A 681 15.68 -0.05 25.82
CA LEU A 681 17.09 -0.11 25.44
C LEU A 681 17.69 -1.51 25.57
N GLY A 682 17.11 -2.39 26.40
CA GLY A 682 17.53 -3.78 26.56
C GLY A 682 17.04 -4.74 25.46
N ASP A 683 15.96 -4.41 24.75
CA ASP A 683 15.38 -5.21 23.67
C ASP A 683 15.58 -4.53 22.31
N LEU A 684 14.96 -3.36 22.12
CA LEU A 684 14.94 -2.63 20.85
C LEU A 684 16.21 -1.80 20.61
N GLY A 685 16.94 -1.43 21.66
CA GLY A 685 18.07 -0.49 21.59
C GLY A 685 17.64 0.92 21.19
N ALA A 686 18.60 1.79 20.85
CA ALA A 686 18.34 3.09 20.22
C ALA A 686 19.57 3.61 19.48
N ASP A 687 19.35 4.37 18.40
CA ASP A 687 20.38 5.05 17.61
C ASP A 687 20.49 6.55 17.96
N ALA A 688 19.48 7.10 18.65
CA ALA A 688 19.57 8.35 19.38
C ALA A 688 18.60 8.36 20.58
N VAL A 689 18.91 9.17 21.60
CA VAL A 689 18.01 9.47 22.73
C VAL A 689 17.68 10.95 22.74
N LYS A 690 16.40 11.29 22.89
CA LYS A 690 15.93 12.64 23.20
C LYS A 690 15.36 12.68 24.62
N THR A 691 15.65 13.72 25.37
CA THR A 691 15.02 13.98 26.67
C THR A 691 14.23 15.28 26.61
N GLY A 692 13.03 15.27 27.18
CA GLY A 692 12.19 16.44 27.38
C GLY A 692 11.99 16.74 28.86
N MET A 693 10.75 17.07 29.24
CA MET A 693 10.38 17.36 30.63
C MET A 693 10.77 16.23 31.60
N LEU A 694 11.55 16.58 32.62
CA LEU A 694 11.97 15.69 33.72
C LEU A 694 11.55 16.36 35.04
N PRO A 695 10.56 15.79 35.78
CA PRO A 695 9.84 16.54 36.81
C PRO A 695 10.66 16.80 38.09
N ASN A 696 11.67 15.99 38.39
CA ASN A 696 12.47 16.11 39.61
C ASN A 696 13.91 15.59 39.41
N ALA A 697 14.75 15.78 40.42
CA ALA A 697 16.16 15.36 40.37
C ALA A 697 16.36 13.84 40.30
N GLU A 698 15.41 13.04 40.80
CA GLU A 698 15.48 11.57 40.80
C GLU A 698 15.28 11.02 39.38
N CYS A 699 14.28 11.53 38.64
CA CYS A 699 14.11 11.21 37.22
C CYS A 699 15.35 11.57 36.38
N VAL A 700 16.00 12.70 36.67
CA VAL A 700 17.25 13.09 35.99
C VAL A 700 18.38 12.11 36.30
N ALA A 701 18.52 11.69 37.55
CA ALA A 701 19.53 10.71 37.96
C ALA A 701 19.32 9.36 37.26
N VAL A 702 18.08 8.85 37.22
CA VAL A 702 17.72 7.61 36.52
C VAL A 702 18.09 7.65 35.03
N VAL A 703 17.75 8.75 34.33
CA VAL A 703 18.08 8.89 32.91
C VAL A 703 19.59 9.01 32.69
N ALA A 704 20.29 9.78 33.52
CA ALA A 704 21.74 9.93 33.43
C ALA A 704 22.50 8.62 33.73
N GLU A 705 22.01 7.80 34.66
CA GLU A 705 22.55 6.47 34.95
C GLU A 705 22.34 5.51 33.77
N ALA A 706 21.11 5.41 33.25
CA ALA A 706 20.80 4.55 32.11
C ALA A 706 21.63 4.92 30.86
N VAL A 707 21.74 6.21 30.52
CA VAL A 707 22.58 6.65 29.39
C VAL A 707 24.05 6.28 29.59
N ARG A 708 24.60 6.36 30.81
CA ARG A 708 25.97 5.90 31.10
C ARG A 708 26.10 4.38 30.94
N GLN A 709 25.15 3.61 31.46
CA GLN A 709 25.14 2.15 31.36
C GLN A 709 25.15 1.70 29.89
N TYR A 710 24.21 2.18 29.08
CA TYR A 710 24.08 1.74 27.68
C TYR A 710 25.21 2.26 26.77
N ARG A 711 25.79 3.44 27.03
CA ARG A 711 27.03 3.88 26.37
C ARG A 711 28.24 3.03 26.76
N GLY A 712 28.35 2.66 28.04
CA GLY A 712 29.44 1.81 28.55
C GLY A 712 29.48 0.42 27.90
N ALA A 713 28.34 -0.05 27.39
CA ALA A 713 28.23 -1.29 26.62
C ALA A 713 28.67 -1.18 25.14
N GLY A 714 29.45 -0.17 24.77
CA GLY A 714 30.06 -0.03 23.44
C GLY A 714 29.18 0.63 22.37
N HIS A 715 28.03 1.23 22.75
CA HIS A 715 27.10 1.84 21.80
C HIS A 715 27.34 3.35 21.68
N ALA A 716 27.50 3.84 20.44
CA ALA A 716 27.46 5.26 20.13
C ALA A 716 26.00 5.75 20.25
N LEU A 717 25.67 6.38 21.37
CA LEU A 717 24.31 6.81 21.69
C LEU A 717 24.22 8.35 21.79
N PRO A 718 24.00 9.07 20.67
CA PRO A 718 23.72 10.50 20.66
C PRO A 718 22.60 10.87 21.64
N LEU A 719 22.83 11.90 22.46
CA LEU A 719 21.85 12.40 23.42
C LEU A 719 21.50 13.86 23.11
N VAL A 720 20.24 14.12 22.77
CA VAL A 720 19.67 15.46 22.63
C VAL A 720 18.89 15.80 23.91
N VAL A 721 19.30 16.86 24.60
CA VAL A 721 18.66 17.34 25.83
C VAL A 721 17.87 18.61 25.54
N ASP A 722 16.54 18.52 25.61
CA ASP A 722 15.62 19.66 25.61
C ASP A 722 15.30 19.99 27.08
N PRO A 723 15.94 21.02 27.68
CA PRO A 723 15.91 21.24 29.13
C PRO A 723 14.61 21.95 29.55
N VAL A 724 13.48 21.27 29.39
CA VAL A 724 12.13 21.80 29.68
C VAL A 724 11.95 21.98 31.19
N LEU A 725 12.16 23.20 31.68
CA LEU A 725 12.03 23.59 33.09
C LEU A 725 10.67 24.24 33.41
N VAL A 726 10.07 24.92 32.44
CA VAL A 726 8.82 25.68 32.57
C VAL A 726 7.96 25.40 31.35
N SER A 727 6.63 25.35 31.50
CA SER A 727 5.74 25.20 30.35
C SER A 727 5.73 26.48 29.52
N THR A 728 5.38 26.36 28.24
CA THR A 728 5.09 27.52 27.37
C THR A 728 3.93 28.39 27.87
N SER A 729 3.13 27.92 28.83
CA SER A 729 2.10 28.66 29.56
C SER A 729 2.56 29.25 30.90
N GLY A 730 3.85 29.13 31.26
CA GLY A 730 4.45 29.73 32.46
C GLY A 730 4.33 28.92 33.75
N HIS A 731 3.84 27.67 33.70
CA HIS A 731 3.76 26.79 34.86
C HIS A 731 5.11 26.10 35.10
N ALA A 732 5.59 26.04 36.34
CA ALA A 732 6.81 25.29 36.67
C ALA A 732 6.55 23.80 36.40
N LEU A 733 7.35 23.19 35.52
CA LEU A 733 7.21 21.78 35.13
C LEU A 733 8.21 20.86 35.85
N ALA A 734 9.15 21.45 36.58
CA ALA A 734 10.18 20.74 37.32
C ALA A 734 10.32 21.33 38.74
N GLU A 735 10.45 20.44 39.73
CA GLU A 735 10.58 20.79 41.14
C GLU A 735 12.00 21.26 41.50
N GLY A 736 12.11 21.89 42.68
CA GLY A 736 13.35 22.49 43.19
C GLY A 736 14.51 21.49 43.25
N GLY A 737 15.45 21.63 42.31
CA GLY A 737 16.65 20.78 42.20
C GLY A 737 16.82 20.11 40.84
N ALA A 738 15.77 20.00 40.02
CA ALA A 738 15.85 19.39 38.69
C ALA A 738 16.86 20.10 37.77
N ALA A 739 16.85 21.42 37.70
CA ALA A 739 17.83 22.21 36.92
C ALA A 739 19.29 22.00 37.38
N ALA A 740 19.49 21.78 38.68
CA ALA A 740 20.81 21.49 39.25
C ALA A 740 21.24 20.03 39.06
N ALA A 741 20.30 19.10 38.83
CA ALA A 741 20.58 17.74 38.38
C ALA A 741 20.90 17.74 36.87
N LEU A 742 20.06 18.43 36.07
CA LEU A 742 20.34 19.16 34.83
C LEU A 742 21.84 19.25 34.50
N LEU A 743 22.44 20.33 35.02
CA LEU A 743 23.82 20.75 34.76
C LEU A 743 24.87 19.75 35.24
N ARG A 744 24.64 19.03 36.34
CA ARG A 744 25.66 18.20 37.00
C ARG A 744 25.68 16.75 36.53
N GLN A 745 24.56 16.23 36.01
CA GLN A 745 24.41 14.79 35.76
C GLN A 745 24.10 14.45 34.31
N LEU A 746 23.15 15.14 33.67
CA LEU A 746 22.65 14.76 32.34
C LEU A 746 23.25 15.60 31.21
N ILE A 747 23.32 16.93 31.38
CA ILE A 747 23.88 17.82 30.35
C ILE A 747 25.35 17.46 30.00
N PRO A 748 26.24 17.08 30.94
CA PRO A 748 27.60 16.63 30.60
C PRO A 748 27.67 15.39 29.69
N LEU A 749 26.56 14.66 29.53
CA LEU A 749 26.45 13.52 28.62
C LEU A 749 25.88 13.92 27.24
N ALA A 750 25.39 15.15 27.08
CA ALA A 750 24.65 15.59 25.90
C ALA A 750 25.57 15.73 24.68
N SER A 751 25.11 15.17 23.56
CA SER A 751 25.63 15.44 22.22
C SER A 751 25.13 16.79 21.70
N LEU A 752 23.92 17.20 22.12
CA LEU A 752 23.38 18.53 21.93
C LEU A 752 22.46 18.91 23.09
N VAL A 753 22.58 20.12 23.61
CA VAL A 753 21.58 20.75 24.49
C VAL A 753 20.81 21.81 23.69
N THR A 754 19.49 21.88 23.82
CA THR A 754 18.64 22.78 23.02
C THR A 754 17.82 23.76 23.87
N PRO A 755 18.40 24.62 24.75
CA PRO A 755 17.62 25.54 25.57
C PRO A 755 16.98 26.68 24.76
N ASN A 756 15.76 27.11 25.12
CA ASN A 756 15.26 28.44 24.76
C ASN A 756 15.88 29.52 25.67
N LEU A 757 15.56 30.82 25.45
CA LEU A 757 16.13 31.89 26.28
C LEU A 757 15.79 31.72 27.76
N PRO A 758 14.51 31.62 28.20
CA PRO A 758 14.20 31.38 29.62
C PRO A 758 14.94 30.20 30.25
N GLU A 759 15.08 29.08 29.52
CA GLU A 759 15.82 27.89 29.97
C GLU A 759 17.33 28.16 30.09
N ALA A 760 17.94 28.83 29.10
CA ALA A 760 19.35 29.20 29.14
C ALA A 760 19.65 30.16 30.30
N GLN A 761 18.77 31.16 30.53
CA GLN A 761 18.87 32.08 31.66
C GLN A 761 18.77 31.34 33.00
N ALA A 762 17.82 30.41 33.13
CA ALA A 762 17.65 29.60 34.34
C ALA A 762 18.87 28.68 34.61
N LEU A 763 19.43 28.07 33.57
CA LEU A 763 20.63 27.24 33.65
C LEU A 763 21.90 28.05 33.98
N LEU A 764 21.96 29.33 33.59
CA LEU A 764 23.06 30.26 33.91
C LEU A 764 22.85 31.06 35.21
N GLY A 765 21.84 30.73 36.02
CA GLY A 765 21.61 31.37 37.31
C GLY A 765 21.00 32.78 37.25
N GLY A 766 20.31 33.12 36.15
CA GLY A 766 19.55 34.35 36.00
C GLY A 766 20.19 35.45 35.13
N GLU A 767 21.27 35.13 34.38
CA GLU A 767 21.86 36.06 33.40
C GLU A 767 20.79 36.56 32.40
N GLN A 768 20.88 37.82 31.97
CA GLN A 768 19.93 38.40 31.01
C GLN A 768 20.41 38.23 29.57
N ILE A 769 19.67 37.43 28.79
CA ILE A 769 19.94 37.20 27.36
C ILE A 769 18.94 38.05 26.56
N VAL A 770 19.40 39.23 26.13
CA VAL A 770 18.57 40.27 25.48
C VAL A 770 18.87 40.48 24.00
N ASP A 771 19.94 39.85 23.50
CA ASP A 771 20.41 39.97 22.12
C ASP A 771 21.11 38.67 21.66
N VAL A 772 21.43 38.60 20.37
CA VAL A 772 22.11 37.44 19.75
C VAL A 772 23.52 37.25 20.32
N GLU A 773 24.20 38.33 20.72
CA GLU A 773 25.52 38.26 21.35
C GLU A 773 25.44 37.65 22.77
N GLY A 774 24.37 37.94 23.53
CA GLY A 774 24.02 37.22 24.75
C GLY A 774 23.75 35.74 24.51
N MET A 775 23.10 35.36 23.41
CA MET A 775 22.91 33.94 23.05
C MET A 775 24.24 33.25 22.75
N ARG A 776 25.17 33.93 22.06
CA ARG A 776 26.52 33.43 21.76
C ARG A 776 27.32 33.18 23.04
N ARG A 777 27.34 34.15 23.96
CA ARG A 777 27.96 33.98 25.29
C ARG A 777 27.33 32.83 26.08
N ALA A 778 25.99 32.76 26.12
CA ALA A 778 25.26 31.73 26.84
C ALA A 778 25.58 30.31 26.31
N ALA A 779 25.65 30.14 24.98
CA ALA A 779 26.02 28.86 24.37
C ALA A 779 27.44 28.41 24.78
N GLN A 780 28.40 29.34 24.77
CA GLN A 780 29.78 29.09 25.17
C GLN A 780 29.92 28.82 26.68
N GLN A 781 29.26 29.61 27.53
CA GLN A 781 29.24 29.43 28.98
C GLN A 781 28.65 28.07 29.37
N LEU A 782 27.48 27.70 28.82
CA LEU A 782 26.85 26.41 29.10
C LEU A 782 27.74 25.23 28.68
N GLN A 783 28.39 25.34 27.51
CA GLN A 783 29.34 24.33 27.03
C GLN A 783 30.56 24.23 27.96
N ALA A 784 31.18 25.34 28.33
CA ALA A 784 32.35 25.39 29.21
C ALA A 784 32.05 24.93 30.66
N MET A 785 30.84 25.23 31.18
CA MET A 785 30.41 24.84 32.52
C MET A 785 30.07 23.36 32.66
N THR A 786 29.62 22.71 31.57
CA THR A 786 29.08 21.34 31.63
C THR A 786 29.91 20.31 30.86
N GLY A 787 30.76 20.74 29.93
CA GLY A 787 31.53 19.85 29.07
C GLY A 787 30.71 19.10 28.01
N CYS A 788 29.45 19.49 27.77
CA CYS A 788 28.64 18.91 26.70
C CYS A 788 29.28 19.14 25.31
N ALA A 789 28.95 18.31 24.33
CA ALA A 789 29.56 18.43 22.99
C ALA A 789 29.11 19.70 22.26
N ALA A 790 27.82 20.08 22.36
CA ALA A 790 27.28 21.25 21.68
C ALA A 790 26.05 21.85 22.39
N VAL A 791 25.77 23.13 22.13
CA VAL A 791 24.63 23.88 22.66
C VAL A 791 23.96 24.69 21.55
N LEU A 792 22.65 24.49 21.34
CA LEU A 792 21.78 25.27 20.45
C LEU A 792 20.83 26.14 21.27
N VAL A 793 21.14 27.43 21.40
CA VAL A 793 20.26 28.40 22.06
C VAL A 793 19.18 28.85 21.06
N LYS A 794 17.91 28.53 21.37
CA LYS A 794 16.74 28.81 20.52
C LYS A 794 16.25 30.24 20.75
N GLY A 795 16.35 31.10 19.75
CA GLY A 795 16.18 32.57 19.91
C GLY A 795 14.79 33.10 19.65
N GLY A 796 13.79 32.26 19.35
CA GLY A 796 12.37 32.62 19.12
C GLY A 796 11.63 33.28 20.31
N HIS A 797 12.35 33.82 21.28
CA HIS A 797 11.86 34.66 22.39
C HIS A 797 12.49 36.07 22.40
N LEU A 798 13.51 36.34 21.56
CA LEU A 798 13.97 37.70 21.26
C LEU A 798 12.87 38.38 20.45
N ARG A 799 12.04 39.21 21.10
CA ARG A 799 11.02 39.99 20.39
C ARG A 799 11.68 40.95 19.40
N PRO A 800 11.20 41.04 18.15
CA PRO A 800 11.49 42.18 17.28
C PRO A 800 11.04 43.49 17.97
N PRO A 801 11.74 44.62 17.74
CA PRO A 801 11.29 45.91 18.25
C PRO A 801 9.89 46.24 17.69
N PRO A 802 8.99 46.84 18.50
CA PRO A 802 7.68 47.24 18.01
C PRO A 802 7.83 48.35 16.95
N PRO A 803 6.94 48.41 15.93
CA PRO A 803 6.94 49.51 14.97
C PRO A 803 6.68 50.85 15.67
N PRO A 804 7.24 51.97 15.17
CA PRO A 804 7.05 53.28 15.77
C PRO A 804 5.56 53.70 15.73
N PRO A 805 5.08 54.46 16.72
CA PRO A 805 3.68 54.90 16.75
C PRO A 805 3.38 55.80 15.54
N GLN A 806 2.38 55.43 14.74
CA GLN A 806 1.96 56.25 13.61
C GLN A 806 1.41 57.61 14.11
N PRO A 807 1.79 58.74 13.49
CA PRO A 807 1.30 60.04 13.89
C PRO A 807 -0.19 60.18 13.56
N THR A 808 -0.98 60.61 14.54
CA THR A 808 -2.38 61.00 14.33
C THR A 808 -2.45 62.20 13.39
N ALA A 809 -3.41 62.18 12.46
CA ALA A 809 -3.50 63.10 11.33
C ALA A 809 -3.45 64.60 11.69
N ASN A 810 -2.84 65.41 10.80
CA ASN A 810 -3.54 66.48 10.07
C ASN A 810 -2.68 67.22 9.01
N SER A 811 -3.39 67.78 8.02
CA SER A 811 -3.02 68.86 7.06
C SER A 811 -2.00 68.64 5.91
N ASN A 812 -2.58 68.56 4.70
CA ASN A 812 -2.28 69.35 3.48
C ASN A 812 -0.89 69.33 2.79
N GLY A 813 -0.87 68.83 1.54
CA GLY A 813 -0.48 69.67 0.39
C GLY A 813 0.87 69.43 -0.33
N HIS A 814 0.84 68.59 -1.38
CA HIS A 814 1.65 68.58 -2.62
C HIS A 814 3.20 68.63 -2.65
N ASP A 815 3.73 67.49 -3.15
CA ASP A 815 4.69 67.31 -4.27
C ASP A 815 6.08 67.97 -4.24
N GLY A 816 7.16 67.15 -4.22
CA GLY A 816 8.50 67.63 -4.63
C GLY A 816 9.76 66.83 -4.26
N ALA A 817 9.92 65.61 -4.77
CA ALA A 817 11.20 64.91 -5.05
C ALA A 817 12.12 64.35 -3.91
N ALA A 818 12.41 63.05 -4.07
CA ALA A 818 13.68 62.34 -3.84
C ALA A 818 14.23 62.10 -2.41
N GLY A 819 14.19 60.82 -2.01
CA GLY A 819 15.00 60.25 -0.92
C GLY A 819 14.77 58.74 -0.78
N SER A 820 15.75 57.90 -1.13
CA SER A 820 15.66 56.44 -0.99
C SER A 820 15.75 56.00 0.47
N GLY A 821 14.90 55.08 0.91
CA GLY A 821 14.87 54.68 2.32
C GLY A 821 14.10 53.39 2.62
N ILE A 822 14.69 52.26 2.20
CA ILE A 822 14.86 51.02 2.98
C ILE A 822 13.60 50.21 3.38
N LEU A 823 13.70 48.90 3.11
CA LEU A 823 12.78 47.87 3.58
C LEU A 823 12.62 47.93 5.10
N ASP A 824 11.38 47.91 5.59
CA ASP A 824 11.09 47.62 7.00
C ASP A 824 11.75 46.27 7.35
N PRO A 825 12.57 46.17 8.41
CA PRO A 825 13.41 44.99 8.62
C PRO A 825 12.52 43.79 8.91
N VAL A 826 12.53 42.83 7.97
CA VAL A 826 11.88 41.53 8.13
C VAL A 826 12.30 40.96 9.48
N ALA A 827 11.35 40.80 10.39
CA ALA A 827 11.62 40.22 11.70
C ALA A 827 12.30 38.86 11.50
N GLU A 828 13.51 38.69 12.04
CA GLU A 828 14.27 37.45 11.93
C GLU A 828 14.18 36.64 13.23
N SER A 829 14.01 35.33 13.11
CA SER A 829 14.34 34.38 14.18
C SER A 829 15.77 33.89 13.97
N VAL A 830 16.61 34.07 14.99
CA VAL A 830 18.01 33.64 15.01
C VAL A 830 18.17 32.55 16.05
N ASP A 831 18.76 31.41 15.68
CA ASP A 831 19.15 30.36 16.63
C ASP A 831 20.68 30.20 16.58
N VAL A 832 21.32 30.03 17.74
CA VAL A 832 22.79 30.04 17.87
C VAL A 832 23.28 28.66 18.31
N LEU A 833 24.03 27.97 17.46
CA LEU A 833 24.70 26.72 17.76
C LEU A 833 26.18 26.97 18.08
N TYR A 834 26.65 26.50 19.23
CA TYR A 834 28.06 26.34 19.53
C TYR A 834 28.42 24.84 19.50
N ASP A 835 29.34 24.43 18.62
CA ASP A 835 29.75 23.03 18.44
C ASP A 835 30.95 22.60 19.31
N GLY A 836 31.31 23.42 20.31
CA GLY A 836 32.53 23.28 21.12
C GLY A 836 33.77 23.94 20.51
N SER A 837 33.71 24.39 19.26
CA SER A 837 34.80 25.12 18.58
C SER A 837 34.33 26.42 17.91
N THR A 838 33.18 26.37 17.25
CA THR A 838 32.70 27.37 16.29
C THR A 838 31.25 27.76 16.61
N LEU A 839 30.93 29.04 16.45
CA LEU A 839 29.58 29.58 16.58
C LEU A 839 28.93 29.68 15.20
N HIS A 840 27.79 29.01 15.03
CA HIS A 840 26.97 29.03 13.82
C HIS A 840 25.63 29.70 14.13
N GLU A 841 25.21 30.63 13.26
CA GLU A 841 23.89 31.26 13.34
C GLU A 841 22.94 30.69 12.28
N PHE A 842 21.76 30.27 12.71
CA PHE A 842 20.66 29.95 11.82
C PHE A 842 19.67 31.11 11.81
N ARG A 843 19.71 31.92 10.75
CA ARG A 843 18.76 33.03 10.52
C ARG A 843 17.59 32.56 9.67
N GLY A 844 16.46 33.27 9.75
CA GLY A 844 15.26 32.97 8.98
C GLY A 844 14.11 33.90 9.36
N PRO A 845 13.07 34.01 8.51
CA PRO A 845 11.95 34.91 8.78
C PRO A 845 11.16 34.44 10.00
N TRP A 846 10.74 35.39 10.81
CA TRP A 846 9.84 35.18 11.94
C TRP A 846 8.45 34.79 11.44
N ILE A 847 7.92 33.65 11.93
CA ILE A 847 6.60 33.17 11.53
C ILE A 847 5.56 33.73 12.50
N HIS A 848 4.78 34.72 12.06
CA HIS A 848 3.70 35.30 12.84
C HIS A 848 2.50 34.34 12.91
N THR A 849 2.51 33.46 13.92
CA THR A 849 1.43 32.51 14.18
C THR A 849 1.21 32.30 15.68
N ALA A 850 -0.03 32.01 16.08
CA ALA A 850 -0.36 31.53 17.43
C ALA A 850 -0.14 30.00 17.58
N ASN A 851 0.20 29.32 16.49
CA ASN A 851 0.27 27.86 16.42
C ASN A 851 1.68 27.36 16.76
N THR A 852 2.20 27.78 17.91
CA THR A 852 3.59 27.58 18.35
C THR A 852 3.75 26.54 19.47
N HIS A 853 2.65 25.94 19.94
CA HIS A 853 2.70 24.93 21.00
C HIS A 853 3.49 23.70 20.52
N GLY A 854 4.43 23.23 21.35
CA GLY A 854 5.30 22.08 21.07
C GLY A 854 6.58 22.35 20.28
N THR A 855 6.75 23.54 19.69
CA THR A 855 7.88 23.88 18.79
C THR A 855 9.27 23.47 19.29
N GLY A 856 9.55 23.68 20.58
CA GLY A 856 10.82 23.27 21.21
C GLY A 856 11.05 21.75 21.19
N CYS A 857 10.05 20.98 21.62
CA CYS A 857 10.13 19.52 21.66
C CYS A 857 10.21 18.93 20.24
N THR A 858 9.42 19.46 19.30
CA THR A 858 9.44 19.06 17.89
C THR A 858 10.82 19.29 17.26
N LEU A 859 11.47 20.44 17.53
CA LEU A 859 12.83 20.71 17.02
C LEU A 859 13.85 19.70 17.56
N ALA A 860 13.87 19.49 18.88
CA ALA A 860 14.82 18.58 19.52
C ALA A 860 14.65 17.13 19.02
N SER A 861 13.41 16.69 18.85
CA SER A 861 13.07 15.34 18.38
C SER A 861 13.34 15.14 16.89
N ALA A 862 13.14 16.18 16.06
CA ALA A 862 13.57 16.16 14.67
C ALA A 862 15.10 16.10 14.54
N ILE A 863 15.86 16.87 15.36
CA ILE A 863 17.33 16.78 15.38
C ILE A 863 17.79 15.38 15.80
N ALA A 864 17.17 14.78 16.82
CA ALA A 864 17.50 13.41 17.25
C ALA A 864 17.25 12.38 16.14
N ALA A 865 16.18 12.53 15.35
CA ALA A 865 15.89 11.67 14.20
C ALA A 865 16.89 11.86 13.04
N GLU A 866 17.36 13.08 12.78
CA GLU A 866 18.44 13.30 11.79
C GLU A 866 19.80 12.73 12.29
N LEU A 867 20.14 12.91 13.57
CA LEU A 867 21.35 12.32 14.17
C LEU A 867 21.32 10.79 14.13
N ALA A 868 20.16 10.16 14.35
CA ALA A 868 19.98 8.70 14.27
C ALA A 868 20.22 8.14 12.85
N LYS A 869 20.10 8.96 11.80
CA LYS A 869 20.48 8.59 10.41
C LYS A 869 21.98 8.70 10.15
N GLY A 870 22.77 9.16 11.13
CA GLY A 870 24.19 9.44 10.98
C GLY A 870 24.51 10.79 10.33
N LEU A 871 23.55 11.73 10.24
CA LEU A 871 23.86 13.10 9.79
C LEU A 871 24.78 13.80 10.80
N PRO A 872 25.83 14.51 10.34
CA PRO A 872 26.61 15.38 11.22
C PRO A 872 25.73 16.46 11.86
N LEU A 873 26.13 16.93 13.04
CA LEU A 873 25.32 17.80 13.90
C LEU A 873 24.80 19.07 13.18
N LEU A 874 25.66 19.78 12.46
CA LEU A 874 25.30 21.03 11.80
C LEU A 874 24.24 20.83 10.68
N PRO A 875 24.41 19.88 9.73
CA PRO A 875 23.34 19.43 8.83
C PRO A 875 22.05 18.97 9.53
N ALA A 876 22.15 18.21 10.61
CA ALA A 876 20.99 17.72 11.36
C ALA A 876 20.15 18.87 11.93
N VAL A 877 20.80 19.88 12.53
CA VAL A 877 20.14 21.11 13.01
C VAL A 877 19.52 21.91 11.86
N ALA A 878 20.23 22.07 10.74
CA ALA A 878 19.74 22.79 9.57
C ALA A 878 18.47 22.17 9.00
N ALA A 879 18.47 20.84 8.77
CA ALA A 879 17.35 20.10 8.20
C ALA A 879 16.12 20.10 9.12
N ALA A 880 16.32 19.85 10.42
CA ALA A 880 15.24 19.87 11.41
C ALA A 880 14.59 21.27 11.54
N ARG A 881 15.41 22.33 11.54
CA ARG A 881 14.93 23.72 11.60
C ARG A 881 14.14 24.12 10.35
N ALA A 882 14.63 23.77 9.15
CA ALA A 882 13.93 24.06 7.90
C ALA A 882 12.54 23.41 7.87
N ALA A 883 12.46 22.13 8.24
CA ALA A 883 11.19 21.39 8.31
C ALA A 883 10.22 22.01 9.33
N LEU A 884 10.70 22.42 10.51
CA LEU A 884 9.87 23.06 11.53
C LEU A 884 9.31 24.41 11.07
N LEU A 885 10.13 25.26 10.45
CA LEU A 885 9.68 26.55 9.93
C LEU A 885 8.60 26.38 8.85
N GLU A 886 8.73 25.38 7.99
CA GLU A 886 7.72 25.09 6.98
C GLU A 886 6.41 24.57 7.60
N ALA A 887 6.50 23.68 8.59
CA ALA A 887 5.33 23.21 9.30
C ALA A 887 4.61 24.34 10.07
N LEU A 888 5.32 25.32 10.61
CA LEU A 888 4.74 26.50 11.25
C LEU A 888 4.05 27.44 10.24
N ARG A 889 4.60 27.60 9.03
CA ARG A 889 3.96 28.37 7.94
C ARG A 889 2.68 27.68 7.45
N ALA A 890 2.79 26.42 7.03
CA ALA A 890 1.67 25.63 6.51
C ALA A 890 0.55 25.49 7.55
N SER A 891 0.89 25.43 8.84
CA SER A 891 -0.09 25.36 9.93
C SER A 891 -0.61 26.70 10.41
N ALA A 892 -0.16 27.85 9.90
CA ALA A 892 -0.63 29.17 10.35
C ALA A 892 -2.17 29.36 10.34
N PRO A 893 -2.94 28.87 9.34
CA PRO A 893 -4.41 28.97 9.34
C PRO A 893 -5.12 27.93 10.24
N LEU A 894 -4.40 26.98 10.85
CA LEU A 894 -5.01 25.89 11.63
C LEU A 894 -5.73 26.44 12.88
N ALA A 895 -7.03 26.18 13.00
CA ALA A 895 -7.87 26.65 14.11
C ALA A 895 -8.13 25.53 15.13
N LEU A 896 -7.07 24.94 15.70
CA LEU A 896 -7.18 23.85 16.68
C LEU A 896 -6.94 24.35 18.11
N GLY A 897 -8.00 24.36 18.93
CA GLY A 897 -7.97 24.91 20.29
C GLY A 897 -8.07 26.44 20.35
N SER A 898 -8.25 26.97 21.56
CA SER A 898 -8.61 28.38 21.81
C SER A 898 -7.72 29.10 22.83
N GLY A 899 -6.65 28.46 23.30
CA GLY A 899 -5.69 29.07 24.21
C GLY A 899 -4.58 29.86 23.52
N VAL A 900 -3.71 30.47 24.31
CA VAL A 900 -2.68 31.45 23.87
C VAL A 900 -1.66 30.84 22.91
N GLN A 901 -1.36 29.55 23.06
CA GLN A 901 -0.56 28.79 22.09
C GLN A 901 -1.33 27.55 21.65
N ARG A 902 -1.40 27.35 20.33
CA ARG A 902 -2.11 26.25 19.68
C ARG A 902 -1.11 25.29 19.01
N PRO A 903 -1.43 24.01 18.82
CA PRO A 903 -0.58 23.07 18.11
C PRO A 903 -0.48 23.38 16.61
N PHE A 904 0.58 22.89 15.97
CA PHE A 904 0.77 22.88 14.51
C PHE A 904 0.81 21.43 13.98
N HIS A 905 0.57 21.28 12.68
CA HIS A 905 0.44 19.98 12.04
C HIS A 905 1.80 19.45 11.57
N HIS A 906 2.29 18.41 12.26
CA HIS A 906 3.67 17.92 12.15
C HIS A 906 3.97 17.21 10.81
N LEU A 907 2.97 16.72 10.06
CA LEU A 907 3.22 16.06 8.77
C LEU A 907 3.72 17.03 7.68
N HIS A 908 3.57 18.35 7.87
CA HIS A 908 4.23 19.34 7.01
C HIS A 908 5.76 19.37 7.17
N MET A 909 6.32 18.59 8.10
CA MET A 909 7.77 18.36 8.23
C MET A 909 8.27 17.21 7.33
N LEU A 910 7.41 16.54 6.55
CA LEU A 910 7.84 15.52 5.59
C LEU A 910 8.72 16.15 4.49
N PRO A 911 9.83 15.52 4.08
CA PRO A 911 10.72 16.07 3.06
C PRO A 911 10.07 16.03 1.66
N VAL A 912 10.12 17.16 0.96
CA VAL A 912 9.70 17.26 -0.46
C VAL A 912 10.85 16.75 -1.35
N LEU A 913 10.56 15.78 -2.23
CA LEU A 913 11.51 15.28 -3.22
C LEU A 913 11.78 16.36 -4.29
N ALA A 914 13.04 16.71 -4.50
CA ALA A 914 13.45 17.77 -5.43
C ALA A 914 13.97 17.19 -6.77
N PRO A 915 13.53 17.71 -7.94
CA PRO A 915 13.93 17.20 -9.26
C PRO A 915 15.26 17.78 -9.77
N ALA A 916 15.97 17.01 -10.59
CA ALA A 916 17.21 17.41 -11.27
C ALA A 916 16.97 18.25 -12.55
N PRO A 917 17.92 19.11 -12.98
CA PRO A 917 17.73 20.03 -14.10
C PRO A 917 17.84 19.36 -15.48
N ALA A 918 17.03 19.80 -16.44
CA ALA A 918 16.92 19.20 -17.78
C ALA A 918 17.55 20.05 -18.91
N PRO A 919 18.17 19.44 -19.93
CA PRO A 919 18.54 20.10 -21.18
C PRO A 919 17.39 20.15 -22.20
N ALA A 920 17.54 21.01 -23.22
CA ALA A 920 16.45 21.49 -24.08
C ALA A 920 15.87 20.49 -25.10
N ALA A 921 14.59 20.67 -25.41
CA ALA A 921 13.82 19.85 -26.36
C ALA A 921 13.81 20.40 -27.80
N ALA A 922 13.61 19.51 -28.77
CA ALA A 922 13.34 19.86 -30.17
C ALA A 922 12.19 19.03 -30.76
N SER A 923 11.02 19.68 -30.90
CA SER A 923 10.03 19.55 -31.97
C SER A 923 10.04 18.28 -32.87
N ALA A 924 8.92 17.54 -32.91
CA ALA A 924 7.92 17.70 -33.97
C ALA A 924 6.73 16.73 -33.79
N ALA A 925 5.50 17.23 -34.00
CA ALA A 925 4.30 16.41 -34.19
C ALA A 925 3.85 16.47 -35.66
N ALA A 926 3.31 15.36 -36.22
CA ALA A 926 2.29 15.35 -37.28
C ALA A 926 1.99 13.92 -37.80
N ALA A 927 0.76 13.42 -37.60
CA ALA A 927 -0.09 12.69 -38.58
C ALA A 927 -1.27 12.00 -37.85
N ALA A 928 -2.40 12.66 -37.64
CA ALA A 928 -3.50 12.84 -38.60
C ALA A 928 -4.48 11.64 -38.70
N ALA A 929 -5.75 11.92 -38.37
CA ALA A 929 -6.87 10.97 -38.31
C ALA A 929 -7.47 10.57 -39.68
N THR A 930 -8.24 9.48 -39.70
CA THR A 930 -9.41 9.15 -40.58
C THR A 930 -9.90 7.73 -40.22
N ALA A 931 -11.16 7.27 -40.33
CA ALA A 931 -12.49 7.82 -40.63
C ALA A 931 -13.55 6.81 -40.07
N GLY A 932 -14.88 7.02 -39.98
CA GLY A 932 -15.74 8.16 -40.35
C GLY A 932 -17.02 7.73 -41.09
N VAL A 933 -18.16 7.51 -40.39
CA VAL A 933 -19.48 7.17 -40.99
C VAL A 933 -20.57 8.13 -40.49
N SER A 934 -21.56 8.43 -41.33
CA SER A 934 -22.50 9.56 -41.22
C SER A 934 -23.97 9.15 -41.43
N ILE A 935 -24.91 9.86 -40.78
CA ILE A 935 -26.33 9.97 -41.18
C ILE A 935 -26.81 11.41 -40.93
N ALA A 936 -27.57 11.99 -41.86
CA ALA A 936 -28.08 13.37 -41.89
C ALA A 936 -29.32 13.47 -42.82
N PRO A 937 -30.00 14.62 -42.99
CA PRO A 937 -30.48 15.65 -42.05
C PRO A 937 -31.99 15.97 -42.27
N PRO A 938 -32.52 17.10 -41.74
CA PRO A 938 -33.31 17.99 -42.62
C PRO A 938 -32.80 19.45 -42.64
N ALA A 939 -33.34 20.25 -43.58
CA ALA A 939 -32.62 21.35 -44.23
C ALA A 939 -32.78 22.77 -43.63
N ALA A 940 -31.82 23.64 -44.01
CA ALA A 940 -31.68 25.04 -43.61
C ALA A 940 -32.32 26.04 -44.60
N PRO A 941 -32.27 27.35 -44.28
CA PRO A 941 -32.16 28.40 -45.30
C PRO A 941 -30.92 29.29 -45.13
N GLY A 942 -30.35 29.76 -46.25
CA GLY A 942 -29.53 30.98 -46.31
C GLY A 942 -28.00 30.81 -46.28
N ALA A 943 -27.41 30.48 -47.44
CA ALA A 943 -25.95 30.37 -47.58
C ALA A 943 -25.24 31.73 -47.71
N GLY A 944 -24.08 31.85 -47.06
CA GLY A 944 -23.03 32.85 -47.33
C GLY A 944 -21.70 32.14 -47.54
N SER A 945 -21.22 32.10 -48.78
CA SER A 945 -20.10 31.28 -49.28
C SER A 945 -18.76 31.43 -48.55
N GLY A 946 -18.02 30.34 -48.33
CA GLY A 946 -16.62 30.42 -47.90
C GLY A 946 -15.92 29.12 -47.43
N ALA A 947 -16.13 27.97 -48.08
CA ALA A 947 -15.40 26.75 -47.73
C ALA A 947 -14.00 26.73 -48.37
N GLY A 948 -12.95 26.77 -47.54
CA GLY A 948 -11.55 26.55 -47.94
C GLY A 948 -10.90 25.52 -47.01
N SER A 949 -10.19 24.55 -47.57
CA SER A 949 -9.43 23.56 -46.79
C SER A 949 -8.20 24.21 -46.14
N GLY A 950 -8.09 24.13 -44.82
CA GLY A 950 -6.93 24.65 -44.08
C GLY A 950 -7.01 24.34 -42.58
N ALA A 951 -5.83 24.21 -41.97
CA ALA A 951 -5.47 24.12 -40.54
C ALA A 951 -6.58 24.02 -39.46
N LEU A 952 -6.38 23.12 -38.49
CA LEU A 952 -7.14 23.06 -37.22
C LEU A 952 -7.34 24.47 -36.63
N GLY A 953 -8.58 24.96 -36.67
CA GLY A 953 -8.90 26.34 -36.37
C GLY A 953 -8.64 26.70 -34.90
N ARG A 954 -7.92 27.80 -34.69
CA ARG A 954 -7.93 28.50 -33.40
C ARG A 954 -9.33 29.07 -33.13
N VAL A 955 -9.63 29.31 -31.87
CA VAL A 955 -10.84 30.03 -31.44
C VAL A 955 -10.98 31.36 -32.21
N ASP A 956 -12.13 31.57 -32.85
CA ASP A 956 -12.44 32.83 -33.53
C ASP A 956 -12.70 33.91 -32.48
N LEU A 957 -11.69 34.77 -32.26
CA LEU A 957 -11.77 35.88 -31.31
C LEU A 957 -12.88 36.88 -31.67
N GLY A 958 -13.25 37.02 -32.94
CA GLY A 958 -14.34 37.88 -33.39
C GLY A 958 -15.72 37.32 -33.01
N LEU A 959 -15.90 36.00 -33.12
CA LEU A 959 -17.09 35.30 -32.61
C LEU A 959 -17.13 35.35 -31.07
N LEU A 960 -16.03 35.00 -30.41
CA LEU A 960 -15.91 34.99 -28.95
C LEU A 960 -16.19 36.37 -28.34
N THR A 961 -15.68 37.45 -28.95
CA THR A 961 -15.99 38.84 -28.54
C THR A 961 -17.49 39.12 -28.52
N ARG A 962 -18.27 38.56 -29.46
CA ARG A 962 -19.74 38.70 -29.48
C ARG A 962 -20.46 37.79 -28.48
N GLN A 963 -19.84 36.66 -28.11
CA GLN A 963 -20.35 35.74 -27.09
C GLN A 963 -20.05 36.23 -25.66
N LEU A 964 -19.02 37.06 -25.45
CA LEU A 964 -18.63 37.60 -24.15
C LEU A 964 -19.49 38.79 -23.64
N ARG A 965 -20.54 39.19 -24.37
CA ARG A 965 -21.40 40.35 -24.04
C ARG A 965 -22.06 40.24 -22.66
N LEU A 966 -22.85 39.18 -22.45
CA LEU A 966 -23.42 38.84 -21.15
C LEU A 966 -22.92 37.45 -20.74
N TYR A 967 -21.96 37.45 -19.83
CA TYR A 967 -21.35 36.25 -19.30
C TYR A 967 -21.95 35.93 -17.92
N ALA A 968 -22.81 34.91 -17.87
CA ALA A 968 -23.38 34.42 -16.62
C ALA A 968 -22.42 33.43 -15.93
N VAL A 969 -22.12 33.66 -14.65
CA VAL A 969 -21.28 32.76 -13.82
C VAL A 969 -22.12 32.26 -12.64
N THR A 970 -22.32 30.95 -12.52
CA THR A 970 -23.14 30.39 -11.43
C THR A 970 -22.48 30.54 -10.07
N ASP A 971 -23.27 30.39 -9.00
CA ASP A 971 -22.78 30.38 -7.64
C ASP A 971 -23.75 29.59 -6.74
N PRO A 972 -23.27 28.57 -5.99
CA PRO A 972 -24.12 27.68 -5.22
C PRO A 972 -24.93 28.46 -4.18
N HIS A 973 -24.30 29.42 -3.51
CA HIS A 973 -24.94 30.17 -2.42
C HIS A 973 -26.07 31.08 -2.92
N CYS A 974 -25.88 31.72 -4.08
CA CYS A 974 -26.93 32.50 -4.74
C CYS A 974 -28.13 31.63 -5.16
N ASN A 975 -27.85 30.46 -5.76
CA ASN A 975 -28.88 29.54 -6.24
C ASN A 975 -29.66 28.87 -5.09
N GLN A 976 -28.97 28.39 -4.05
CA GLN A 976 -29.57 27.85 -2.83
C GLN A 976 -30.47 28.88 -2.14
N LYS A 977 -30.01 30.13 -1.97
CA LYS A 977 -30.80 31.21 -1.35
C LYS A 977 -32.06 31.57 -2.16
N ALA A 978 -32.03 31.35 -3.47
CA ALA A 978 -33.17 31.55 -4.36
C ALA A 978 -34.04 30.28 -4.56
N GLY A 979 -33.69 29.16 -3.92
CA GLY A 979 -34.41 27.89 -4.05
C GLY A 979 -34.32 27.24 -5.44
N ARG A 980 -33.23 27.50 -6.19
CA ARG A 980 -33.03 26.99 -7.56
C ARG A 980 -31.91 25.95 -7.62
N SER A 981 -32.12 24.87 -8.36
CA SER A 981 -31.06 23.94 -8.78
C SER A 981 -30.12 24.57 -9.81
N LEU A 982 -28.95 23.95 -10.04
CA LEU A 982 -28.02 24.41 -11.07
C LEU A 982 -28.69 24.42 -12.47
N LEU A 983 -29.44 23.38 -12.81
CA LEU A 983 -30.07 23.26 -14.13
C LEU A 983 -31.15 24.34 -14.36
N GLU A 984 -31.92 24.67 -13.32
CA GLU A 984 -32.90 25.78 -13.37
C GLU A 984 -32.21 27.14 -13.51
N ALA A 985 -31.12 27.36 -12.76
CA ALA A 985 -30.33 28.59 -12.86
C ALA A 985 -29.72 28.76 -14.27
N VAL A 986 -29.09 27.71 -14.82
CA VAL A 986 -28.56 27.68 -16.19
C VAL A 986 -29.67 27.96 -17.20
N THR A 987 -30.82 27.30 -17.07
CA THR A 987 -31.96 27.48 -17.99
C THR A 987 -32.50 28.91 -17.95
N ALA A 988 -32.64 29.52 -16.77
CA ALA A 988 -33.12 30.89 -16.61
C ALA A 988 -32.13 31.91 -17.20
N ALA A 989 -30.82 31.76 -16.95
CA ALA A 989 -29.80 32.66 -17.50
C ALA A 989 -29.76 32.59 -19.04
N VAL A 990 -29.79 31.38 -19.61
CA VAL A 990 -29.79 31.15 -21.07
C VAL A 990 -31.06 31.72 -21.73
N ARG A 991 -32.25 31.49 -21.15
CA ARG A 991 -33.50 32.10 -21.65
C ARG A 991 -33.53 33.62 -21.55
N GLY A 992 -32.87 34.17 -20.54
CA GLY A 992 -32.69 35.61 -20.34
C GLY A 992 -31.69 36.24 -21.32
N GLY A 993 -31.00 35.44 -22.13
CA GLY A 993 -30.07 35.92 -23.15
C GLY A 993 -28.60 35.95 -22.71
N ALA A 994 -28.18 35.18 -21.71
CA ALA A 994 -26.76 34.95 -21.45
C ALA A 994 -26.08 34.39 -22.70
N THR A 995 -25.02 35.07 -23.17
CA THR A 995 -24.35 34.77 -24.45
C THR A 995 -23.16 33.81 -24.29
N ILE A 996 -22.75 33.55 -23.04
CA ILE A 996 -21.78 32.55 -22.60
C ILE A 996 -22.10 32.22 -21.12
N LEU A 997 -21.88 30.98 -20.70
CA LEU A 997 -22.18 30.54 -19.33
C LEU A 997 -21.03 29.74 -18.71
N GLN A 998 -20.68 30.06 -17.47
CA GLN A 998 -19.72 29.33 -16.65
C GLN A 998 -20.39 28.70 -15.45
N ILE A 999 -20.14 27.40 -15.26
CA ILE A 999 -20.51 26.71 -14.04
C ILE A 999 -19.36 26.87 -13.04
N ARG A 1000 -19.68 27.43 -11.87
CA ARG A 1000 -18.77 27.63 -10.74
C ARG A 1000 -19.43 27.12 -9.45
N GLU A 1001 -19.51 25.80 -9.36
CA GLU A 1001 -19.89 25.11 -8.12
C GLU A 1001 -18.61 24.66 -7.41
N LYS A 1002 -18.31 25.24 -6.25
CA LYS A 1002 -17.07 24.95 -5.48
C LYS A 1002 -17.26 23.97 -4.33
N ASP A 1003 -18.52 23.65 -4.01
CA ASP A 1003 -18.92 22.92 -2.81
C ASP A 1003 -19.58 21.55 -3.13
N ILE A 1004 -19.46 21.08 -4.39
CA ILE A 1004 -20.06 19.85 -4.91
C ILE A 1004 -18.97 18.81 -5.22
N ASP A 1005 -19.26 17.51 -5.03
CA ASP A 1005 -18.33 16.43 -5.36
C ASP A 1005 -18.08 16.32 -6.88
N GLY A 1006 -16.89 15.84 -7.26
CA GLY A 1006 -16.50 15.71 -8.67
C GLY A 1006 -17.39 14.79 -9.51
N GLY A 1007 -18.00 13.76 -8.92
CA GLY A 1007 -18.91 12.85 -9.63
C GLY A 1007 -20.25 13.52 -9.95
N ASP A 1008 -20.88 14.13 -8.96
CA ASP A 1008 -22.14 14.87 -9.12
C ASP A 1008 -21.94 16.09 -10.04
N PHE A 1009 -20.81 16.79 -9.90
CA PHE A 1009 -20.44 17.92 -10.75
C PHE A 1009 -20.35 17.55 -12.23
N PHE A 1010 -19.81 16.38 -12.57
CA PHE A 1010 -19.79 15.88 -13.95
C PHE A 1010 -21.21 15.69 -14.49
N THR A 1011 -22.10 15.06 -13.71
CA THR A 1011 -23.48 14.79 -14.12
C THR A 1011 -24.28 16.08 -14.32
N GLU A 1012 -24.17 17.04 -13.41
CA GLU A 1012 -24.85 18.34 -13.56
C GLU A 1012 -24.25 19.18 -14.70
N ALA A 1013 -22.93 19.18 -14.87
CA ALA A 1013 -22.27 19.86 -16.00
C ALA A 1013 -22.67 19.26 -17.35
N ALA A 1014 -22.80 17.93 -17.45
CA ALA A 1014 -23.29 17.26 -18.66
C ALA A 1014 -24.78 17.55 -18.94
N ALA A 1015 -25.60 17.75 -17.91
CA ALA A 1015 -27.00 18.19 -18.05
C ALA A 1015 -27.08 19.65 -18.52
N ALA A 1016 -26.31 20.55 -17.91
CA ALA A 1016 -26.21 21.96 -18.29
C ALA A 1016 -25.68 22.13 -19.72
N LEU A 1017 -24.70 21.33 -20.16
CA LEU A 1017 -24.17 21.36 -21.52
C LEU A 1017 -25.24 21.09 -22.59
N LYS A 1018 -26.18 20.18 -22.31
CA LYS A 1018 -27.32 19.90 -23.21
C LYS A 1018 -28.22 21.13 -23.36
N VAL A 1019 -28.48 21.85 -22.27
CA VAL A 1019 -29.26 23.11 -22.29
C VAL A 1019 -28.50 24.20 -23.06
N CYS A 1020 -27.24 24.44 -22.73
CA CYS A 1020 -26.42 25.47 -23.38
C CYS A 1020 -26.32 25.24 -24.90
N ARG A 1021 -26.08 24.00 -25.35
CA ARG A 1021 -26.04 23.63 -26.78
C ARG A 1021 -27.38 23.81 -27.48
N ALA A 1022 -28.51 23.50 -26.84
CA ALA A 1022 -29.84 23.69 -27.42
C ALA A 1022 -30.17 25.17 -27.74
N TYR A 1023 -29.51 26.12 -27.06
CA TYR A 1023 -29.64 27.55 -27.27
C TYR A 1023 -28.41 28.20 -27.97
N GLY A 1024 -27.41 27.41 -28.38
CA GLY A 1024 -26.19 27.90 -29.03
C GLY A 1024 -25.24 28.70 -28.11
N VAL A 1025 -25.37 28.54 -26.80
CA VAL A 1025 -24.53 29.20 -25.78
C VAL A 1025 -23.33 28.29 -25.45
N PRO A 1026 -22.07 28.78 -25.51
CA PRO A 1026 -20.91 27.98 -25.11
C PRO A 1026 -20.85 27.80 -23.59
N LEU A 1027 -20.51 26.58 -23.15
CA LEU A 1027 -20.33 26.25 -21.74
C LEU A 1027 -18.85 26.28 -21.34
N ILE A 1028 -18.57 26.95 -20.22
CA ILE A 1028 -17.25 27.06 -19.60
C ILE A 1028 -17.28 26.37 -18.23
N ILE A 1029 -16.27 25.56 -17.91
CA ILE A 1029 -16.10 24.98 -16.57
C ILE A 1029 -15.06 25.77 -15.78
N ASN A 1030 -15.39 26.12 -14.54
CA ASN A 1030 -14.50 26.83 -13.61
C ASN A 1030 -13.49 25.86 -12.97
N ASP A 1031 -12.19 26.13 -13.13
CA ASP A 1031 -11.01 25.47 -12.54
C ASP A 1031 -10.80 23.97 -12.92
N ARG A 1032 -11.88 23.19 -13.09
CA ARG A 1032 -11.88 21.73 -13.31
C ARG A 1032 -11.72 21.34 -14.79
N VAL A 1033 -10.47 21.36 -15.25
CA VAL A 1033 -10.10 21.00 -16.63
C VAL A 1033 -10.42 19.54 -16.97
N ASP A 1034 -10.26 18.65 -16.00
CA ASP A 1034 -10.65 17.24 -16.06
C ASP A 1034 -12.13 17.07 -16.42
N VAL A 1035 -13.03 17.79 -15.73
CA VAL A 1035 -14.47 17.73 -15.96
C VAL A 1035 -14.83 18.36 -17.30
N ALA A 1036 -14.21 19.48 -17.67
CA ALA A 1036 -14.43 20.13 -18.96
C ALA A 1036 -14.12 19.22 -20.16
N LEU A 1037 -13.01 18.47 -20.07
CA LEU A 1037 -12.63 17.47 -21.06
C LEU A 1037 -13.61 16.29 -21.06
N ALA A 1038 -13.97 15.78 -19.89
CA ALA A 1038 -14.83 14.62 -19.74
C ALA A 1038 -16.28 14.87 -20.24
N VAL A 1039 -16.89 16.02 -19.92
CA VAL A 1039 -18.23 16.36 -20.46
C VAL A 1039 -18.17 16.87 -21.90
N GLY A 1040 -16.97 17.21 -22.39
CA GLY A 1040 -16.76 17.81 -23.70
C GLY A 1040 -17.30 19.24 -23.78
N ALA A 1041 -17.10 20.06 -22.74
CA ALA A 1041 -17.47 21.47 -22.72
C ALA A 1041 -16.66 22.30 -23.74
N GLU A 1042 -17.20 23.46 -24.12
CA GLU A 1042 -16.57 24.36 -25.10
C GLU A 1042 -15.34 25.09 -24.55
N GLY A 1043 -15.16 25.17 -23.22
CA GLY A 1043 -13.94 25.73 -22.63
C GLY A 1043 -13.84 25.67 -21.11
N VAL A 1044 -12.83 26.36 -20.58
CA VAL A 1044 -12.49 26.47 -19.16
C VAL A 1044 -12.08 27.89 -18.79
N HIS A 1045 -12.33 28.26 -17.54
CA HIS A 1045 -11.82 29.49 -16.94
C HIS A 1045 -10.98 29.15 -15.71
N VAL A 1046 -9.81 29.78 -15.59
CA VAL A 1046 -8.89 29.61 -14.45
C VAL A 1046 -8.48 30.95 -13.84
N GLY A 1047 -8.33 30.97 -12.51
CA GLY A 1047 -7.77 32.09 -11.77
C GLY A 1047 -6.26 31.98 -11.58
N GLN A 1048 -5.69 32.95 -10.85
CA GLN A 1048 -4.26 33.03 -10.57
C GLN A 1048 -3.77 31.95 -9.57
N SER A 1049 -4.69 31.25 -8.90
CA SER A 1049 -4.42 30.19 -7.91
C SER A 1049 -4.67 28.77 -8.44
N ASP A 1050 -5.12 28.65 -9.68
CA ASP A 1050 -5.57 27.39 -10.29
C ASP A 1050 -4.48 26.85 -11.24
N LEU A 1051 -4.79 25.83 -12.06
CA LEU A 1051 -3.82 25.28 -13.02
C LEU A 1051 -3.27 26.39 -13.96
N PRO A 1052 -1.93 26.50 -14.15
CA PRO A 1052 -1.35 27.56 -14.97
C PRO A 1052 -1.91 27.55 -16.40
N ALA A 1053 -2.34 28.72 -16.89
CA ALA A 1053 -3.04 28.84 -18.17
C ALA A 1053 -2.34 28.15 -19.37
N ALA A 1054 -1.00 28.12 -19.39
CA ALA A 1054 -0.23 27.43 -20.44
C ALA A 1054 -0.39 25.90 -20.39
N VAL A 1055 -0.48 25.31 -19.19
CA VAL A 1055 -0.78 23.89 -18.97
C VAL A 1055 -2.21 23.60 -19.39
N VAL A 1056 -3.16 24.46 -18.99
CA VAL A 1056 -4.57 24.33 -19.35
C VAL A 1056 -4.75 24.37 -20.87
N ARG A 1057 -4.09 25.29 -21.57
CA ARG A 1057 -4.08 25.37 -23.04
C ARG A 1057 -3.57 24.07 -23.68
N ALA A 1058 -2.50 23.48 -23.14
CA ALA A 1058 -1.97 22.20 -23.63
C ALA A 1058 -2.99 21.06 -23.46
N MET A 1059 -3.69 21.01 -22.31
CA MET A 1059 -4.71 19.99 -22.03
C MET A 1059 -5.97 20.11 -22.91
N ILE A 1060 -6.49 21.33 -23.12
CA ILE A 1060 -7.78 21.51 -23.82
C ILE A 1060 -7.65 21.61 -25.35
N GLY A 1061 -6.44 21.82 -25.86
CA GLY A 1061 -6.13 22.03 -27.27
C GLY A 1061 -6.37 23.48 -27.75
N PRO A 1062 -6.05 23.79 -29.03
CA PRO A 1062 -6.14 25.15 -29.57
C PRO A 1062 -7.56 25.61 -29.96
N SER A 1063 -8.55 24.70 -29.92
CA SER A 1063 -9.91 24.93 -30.40
C SER A 1063 -10.95 25.14 -29.30
N ARG A 1064 -10.62 24.81 -28.03
CA ARG A 1064 -11.47 25.10 -26.87
C ARG A 1064 -11.12 26.45 -26.25
N ILE A 1065 -12.11 27.10 -25.65
CA ILE A 1065 -11.98 28.44 -25.09
C ILE A 1065 -11.19 28.37 -23.77
N LEU A 1066 -10.17 29.22 -23.62
CA LEU A 1066 -9.44 29.45 -22.36
C LEU A 1066 -9.67 30.88 -21.84
N GLY A 1067 -10.33 30.99 -20.70
CA GLY A 1067 -10.46 32.21 -19.91
C GLY A 1067 -9.45 32.28 -18.77
N VAL A 1068 -8.92 33.48 -18.50
CA VAL A 1068 -8.02 33.71 -17.35
C VAL A 1068 -8.44 34.96 -16.57
N SER A 1069 -8.60 34.85 -15.25
CA SER A 1069 -8.85 36.02 -14.39
C SER A 1069 -7.55 36.82 -14.14
N VAL A 1070 -7.61 38.15 -14.27
CA VAL A 1070 -6.47 39.07 -14.12
C VAL A 1070 -6.86 40.35 -13.36
N LYS A 1071 -5.88 40.96 -12.68
CA LYS A 1071 -6.00 42.25 -11.98
C LYS A 1071 -5.05 43.33 -12.50
N THR A 1072 -3.97 42.98 -13.18
CA THR A 1072 -2.93 43.94 -13.61
C THR A 1072 -2.55 43.79 -15.10
N PRO A 1073 -1.98 44.83 -15.73
CA PRO A 1073 -1.46 44.76 -17.10
C PRO A 1073 -0.45 43.63 -17.32
N GLU A 1074 0.39 43.34 -16.33
CA GLU A 1074 1.42 42.30 -16.37
C GLU A 1074 0.77 40.91 -16.39
N GLN A 1075 -0.26 40.69 -15.56
CA GLN A 1075 -1.05 39.45 -15.57
C GLN A 1075 -1.79 39.26 -16.90
N ALA A 1076 -2.30 40.35 -17.50
CA ALA A 1076 -2.93 40.31 -18.81
C ALA A 1076 -1.95 39.91 -19.93
N ALA A 1077 -0.76 40.50 -19.93
CA ALA A 1077 0.32 40.15 -20.86
C ALA A 1077 0.78 38.69 -20.69
N ALA A 1078 0.92 38.22 -19.45
CA ALA A 1078 1.30 36.85 -19.13
C ALA A 1078 0.22 35.83 -19.55
N ALA A 1079 -1.06 36.09 -19.27
CA ALA A 1079 -2.17 35.25 -19.67
C ALA A 1079 -2.30 35.14 -21.21
N ARG A 1080 -2.09 36.26 -21.93
CA ARG A 1080 -2.01 36.27 -23.39
C ARG A 1080 -0.84 35.43 -23.92
N ALA A 1081 0.35 35.54 -23.31
CA ALA A 1081 1.51 34.73 -23.67
C ALA A 1081 1.30 33.23 -23.38
N ALA A 1082 0.53 32.90 -22.33
CA ALA A 1082 0.11 31.55 -21.98
C ALA A 1082 -1.02 30.98 -22.87
N GLY A 1083 -1.52 31.75 -23.84
CA GLY A 1083 -2.50 31.30 -24.83
C GLY A 1083 -3.96 31.37 -24.37
N ALA A 1084 -4.32 32.30 -23.48
CA ALA A 1084 -5.71 32.64 -23.22
C ALA A 1084 -6.42 33.20 -24.46
N ASP A 1085 -7.72 32.95 -24.61
CA ASP A 1085 -8.56 33.54 -25.67
C ASP A 1085 -9.31 34.79 -25.19
N TYR A 1086 -9.55 34.90 -23.87
CA TYR A 1086 -10.14 36.09 -23.26
C TYR A 1086 -9.70 36.22 -21.79
N LEU A 1087 -9.85 37.41 -21.23
CA LEU A 1087 -9.51 37.69 -19.82
C LEU A 1087 -10.72 38.17 -19.01
N GLY A 1088 -10.85 37.71 -17.77
CA GLY A 1088 -11.75 38.28 -16.78
C GLY A 1088 -11.02 39.32 -15.94
N ALA A 1089 -11.30 40.61 -16.13
CA ALA A 1089 -10.59 41.71 -15.48
C ALA A 1089 -11.37 42.25 -14.27
N GLY A 1090 -10.82 42.15 -13.05
CA GLY A 1090 -11.43 42.70 -11.84
C GLY A 1090 -11.05 42.03 -10.51
N ALA A 1091 -11.68 42.36 -9.38
CA ALA A 1091 -12.96 43.08 -9.27
C ALA A 1091 -12.90 44.56 -9.72
N VAL A 1092 -13.87 45.00 -10.50
CA VAL A 1092 -13.96 46.40 -10.98
C VAL A 1092 -14.58 47.32 -9.93
N LEU A 1093 -15.50 46.80 -9.10
CA LEU A 1093 -16.09 47.47 -7.94
C LEU A 1093 -16.21 46.49 -6.76
N PRO A 1094 -16.43 46.96 -5.51
CA PRO A 1094 -16.64 46.07 -4.36
C PRO A 1094 -17.75 45.04 -4.61
N THR A 1095 -17.56 43.80 -4.14
CA THR A 1095 -18.47 42.68 -4.41
C THR A 1095 -18.97 42.05 -3.11
N GLY A 1096 -20.22 41.60 -3.09
CA GLY A 1096 -20.76 40.78 -2.00
C GLY A 1096 -20.45 39.28 -2.11
N THR A 1097 -19.62 38.86 -3.07
CA THR A 1097 -19.38 37.43 -3.38
C THR A 1097 -17.98 36.98 -2.96
N LYS A 1098 -16.99 37.89 -2.96
CA LYS A 1098 -15.65 37.74 -2.38
C LYS A 1098 -15.12 39.10 -1.94
N ASP A 1099 -14.40 39.12 -0.82
CA ASP A 1099 -13.60 40.26 -0.38
C ASP A 1099 -12.30 40.30 -1.21
N THR A 1100 -12.04 41.39 -1.93
CA THR A 1100 -10.91 41.45 -2.87
C THR A 1100 -10.58 42.88 -3.33
N ASP A 1101 -9.30 43.15 -3.57
CA ASP A 1101 -8.85 44.45 -4.06
C ASP A 1101 -9.48 44.82 -5.40
N VAL A 1102 -9.95 46.07 -5.47
CA VAL A 1102 -10.73 46.65 -6.56
C VAL A 1102 -9.83 47.44 -7.50
N ILE A 1103 -9.86 47.14 -8.80
CA ILE A 1103 -9.00 47.78 -9.81
C ILE A 1103 -9.58 49.10 -10.37
N GLY A 1104 -10.90 49.31 -10.21
CA GLY A 1104 -11.61 50.47 -10.75
C GLY A 1104 -11.62 50.54 -12.29
N LEU A 1105 -12.28 51.57 -12.83
CA LEU A 1105 -12.36 51.76 -14.28
C LEU A 1105 -10.99 52.07 -14.92
N GLY A 1106 -10.13 52.85 -14.27
CA GLY A 1106 -8.78 53.13 -14.78
C GLY A 1106 -7.85 51.90 -14.81
N GLY A 1107 -7.96 51.01 -13.83
CA GLY A 1107 -7.25 49.72 -13.85
C GLY A 1107 -7.80 48.79 -14.93
N LEU A 1108 -9.11 48.81 -15.17
CA LEU A 1108 -9.77 48.07 -16.24
C LEU A 1108 -9.31 48.53 -17.63
N GLU A 1109 -9.18 49.85 -17.86
CA GLU A 1109 -8.61 50.42 -19.09
C GLU A 1109 -7.14 50.00 -19.30
N ALA A 1110 -6.32 50.05 -18.26
CA ALA A 1110 -4.92 49.62 -18.32
C ALA A 1110 -4.77 48.13 -18.64
N VAL A 1111 -5.63 47.27 -18.06
CA VAL A 1111 -5.71 45.85 -18.38
C VAL A 1111 -6.18 45.63 -19.83
N ALA A 1112 -7.18 46.38 -20.30
CA ALA A 1112 -7.67 46.29 -21.69
C ALA A 1112 -6.57 46.61 -22.71
N ALA A 1113 -5.78 47.66 -22.45
CA ALA A 1113 -4.66 48.06 -23.31
C ALA A 1113 -3.57 46.98 -23.39
N ALA A 1114 -3.24 46.32 -22.28
CA ALA A 1114 -2.24 45.25 -22.24
C ALA A 1114 -2.74 43.90 -22.80
N ALA A 1115 -4.05 43.64 -22.69
CA ALA A 1115 -4.69 42.42 -23.19
C ALA A 1115 -4.79 42.34 -24.72
N ALA A 1116 -4.87 43.49 -25.40
CA ALA A 1116 -5.11 43.58 -26.84
C ALA A 1116 -4.19 42.64 -27.66
N PRO A 1117 -4.71 41.88 -28.64
CA PRO A 1117 -6.07 41.93 -29.18
C PRO A 1117 -7.09 41.03 -28.48
N LEU A 1118 -6.78 40.43 -27.31
CA LEU A 1118 -7.75 39.56 -26.63
C LEU A 1118 -8.96 40.37 -26.11
N PRO A 1119 -10.20 39.87 -26.28
CA PRO A 1119 -11.35 40.44 -25.59
C PRO A 1119 -11.21 40.28 -24.07
N ILE A 1120 -11.67 41.28 -23.33
CA ILE A 1120 -11.79 41.21 -21.88
C ILE A 1120 -13.25 41.40 -21.44
N VAL A 1121 -13.61 40.79 -20.31
CA VAL A 1121 -14.88 41.03 -19.62
C VAL A 1121 -14.63 41.60 -18.23
N ALA A 1122 -15.45 42.57 -17.84
CA ALA A 1122 -15.41 43.11 -16.48
C ALA A 1122 -16.01 42.09 -15.49
N ILE A 1123 -15.26 41.69 -14.47
CA ILE A 1123 -15.73 40.84 -13.36
C ILE A 1123 -15.81 41.64 -12.06
N GLY A 1124 -16.76 41.27 -11.19
CA GLY A 1124 -16.84 41.77 -9.80
C GLY A 1124 -17.42 43.18 -9.65
N GLY A 1125 -18.57 43.28 -8.98
CA GLY A 1125 -19.25 44.55 -8.69
C GLY A 1125 -20.02 45.16 -9.88
N VAL A 1126 -20.13 44.42 -10.98
CA VAL A 1126 -20.82 44.85 -12.20
C VAL A 1126 -22.33 44.57 -12.13
N SER A 1127 -23.12 45.52 -12.61
CA SER A 1127 -24.59 45.56 -12.60
C SER A 1127 -25.12 46.33 -13.81
N ALA A 1128 -26.44 46.33 -14.05
CA ALA A 1128 -27.03 47.07 -15.17
C ALA A 1128 -26.74 48.59 -15.11
N ALA A 1129 -26.52 49.15 -13.92
CA ALA A 1129 -26.25 50.58 -13.74
C ALA A 1129 -24.82 51.02 -14.12
N ASN A 1130 -23.86 50.08 -14.20
CA ASN A 1130 -22.43 50.39 -14.47
C ASN A 1130 -21.81 49.53 -15.60
N ALA A 1131 -22.60 48.63 -16.20
CA ALA A 1131 -22.19 47.81 -17.34
C ALA A 1131 -21.70 48.65 -18.54
N GLY A 1132 -22.36 49.79 -18.79
CA GLY A 1132 -21.98 50.71 -19.85
C GLY A 1132 -20.60 51.33 -19.65
N ASP A 1133 -20.24 51.67 -18.41
CA ASP A 1133 -18.92 52.23 -18.08
C ASP A 1133 -17.82 51.18 -18.28
N CYS A 1134 -18.08 49.92 -17.93
CA CYS A 1134 -17.16 48.81 -18.19
C CYS A 1134 -16.93 48.57 -19.71
N VAL A 1135 -18.00 48.65 -20.51
CA VAL A 1135 -17.90 48.57 -21.99
C VAL A 1135 -17.12 49.76 -22.55
N ASN A 1136 -17.37 50.97 -22.05
CA ASN A 1136 -16.62 52.17 -22.45
C ASN A 1136 -15.13 52.04 -22.13
N ALA A 1137 -14.78 51.53 -20.95
CA ALA A 1137 -13.41 51.24 -20.47
C ALA A 1137 -12.65 50.14 -21.25
N GLY A 1138 -13.25 49.55 -22.30
CA GLY A 1138 -12.56 48.63 -23.21
C GLY A 1138 -13.11 47.21 -23.25
N CYS A 1139 -14.03 46.83 -22.36
CA CYS A 1139 -14.54 45.46 -22.33
C CYS A 1139 -15.42 45.09 -23.53
N ALA A 1140 -15.38 43.81 -23.89
CA ALA A 1140 -16.31 43.18 -24.84
C ALA A 1140 -17.70 42.92 -24.22
N GLY A 1141 -17.76 42.88 -22.89
CA GLY A 1141 -18.98 42.66 -22.12
C GLY A 1141 -18.69 42.54 -20.62
N ILE A 1142 -19.64 41.95 -19.90
CA ILE A 1142 -19.62 41.84 -18.43
C ILE A 1142 -19.79 40.39 -17.99
N ALA A 1143 -19.13 40.02 -16.90
CA ALA A 1143 -19.25 38.73 -16.27
C ALA A 1143 -19.79 38.87 -14.84
N VAL A 1144 -20.96 38.25 -14.60
CA VAL A 1144 -21.85 38.56 -13.49
C VAL A 1144 -22.36 37.31 -12.77
N VAL A 1145 -22.44 37.42 -11.44
CA VAL A 1145 -22.96 36.38 -10.53
C VAL A 1145 -24.29 36.85 -9.91
N SER A 1146 -24.20 37.66 -8.85
CA SER A 1146 -25.35 38.08 -8.03
C SER A 1146 -26.35 38.98 -8.76
N ALA A 1147 -25.90 39.72 -9.78
CA ALA A 1147 -26.78 40.54 -10.62
C ALA A 1147 -27.80 39.70 -11.42
N ILE A 1148 -27.54 38.40 -11.62
CA ILE A 1148 -28.50 37.43 -12.18
C ILE A 1148 -29.00 36.51 -11.06
N PHE A 1149 -28.09 35.74 -10.45
CA PHE A 1149 -28.46 34.58 -9.64
C PHE A 1149 -28.92 34.91 -8.21
N ALA A 1150 -28.70 36.12 -7.70
CA ALA A 1150 -29.29 36.56 -6.43
C ALA A 1150 -30.66 37.26 -6.60
N GLN A 1151 -31.16 37.41 -7.83
CA GLN A 1151 -32.48 37.95 -8.10
C GLN A 1151 -33.56 36.87 -8.03
N ALA A 1152 -34.80 37.27 -7.70
CA ALA A 1152 -35.95 36.38 -7.75
C ALA A 1152 -36.29 35.98 -9.20
N ASP A 1153 -36.26 36.96 -10.12
CA ASP A 1153 -36.36 36.74 -11.56
C ASP A 1153 -34.98 36.82 -12.23
N ALA A 1154 -34.31 35.67 -12.32
CA ALA A 1154 -33.01 35.56 -12.99
C ALA A 1154 -33.11 35.74 -14.52
N GLU A 1155 -34.25 35.41 -15.14
CA GLU A 1155 -34.44 35.52 -16.59
C GLU A 1155 -34.59 36.99 -17.01
N GLY A 1156 -35.46 37.73 -16.31
CA GLY A 1156 -35.62 39.18 -16.50
C GLY A 1156 -34.36 39.97 -16.15
N ALA A 1157 -33.64 39.59 -15.09
CA ALA A 1157 -32.39 40.22 -14.72
C ALA A 1157 -31.30 40.08 -15.80
N ALA A 1158 -31.10 38.87 -16.33
CA ALA A 1158 -30.20 38.63 -17.45
C ALA A 1158 -30.60 39.44 -18.69
N ARG A 1159 -31.90 39.48 -19.01
CA ARG A 1159 -32.45 40.24 -20.14
C ARG A 1159 -32.18 41.75 -20.04
N SER A 1160 -32.33 42.32 -18.85
CA SER A 1160 -32.02 43.73 -18.58
C SER A 1160 -30.53 44.04 -18.65
N LEU A 1161 -29.67 43.13 -18.18
CA LEU A 1161 -28.21 43.26 -18.26
C LEU A 1161 -27.71 43.22 -19.70
N LEU A 1162 -28.22 42.30 -20.54
CA LEU A 1162 -27.86 42.23 -21.96
C LEU A 1162 -28.24 43.53 -22.69
N ALA A 1163 -29.44 44.06 -22.44
CA ALA A 1163 -29.90 45.31 -23.06
C ALA A 1163 -28.98 46.50 -22.75
N ALA A 1164 -28.53 46.63 -21.49
CA ALA A 1164 -27.59 47.69 -21.09
C ALA A 1164 -26.21 47.55 -21.76
N VAL A 1165 -25.71 46.32 -21.94
CA VAL A 1165 -24.46 46.04 -22.66
C VAL A 1165 -24.60 46.34 -24.15
N ASP A 1166 -25.69 45.91 -24.79
CA ASP A 1166 -25.93 46.14 -26.22
C ASP A 1166 -26.13 47.62 -26.55
N GLU A 1167 -26.79 48.40 -25.69
CA GLU A 1167 -26.92 49.85 -25.84
C GLU A 1167 -25.54 50.55 -25.74
N ALA A 1168 -24.69 50.14 -24.80
CA ALA A 1168 -23.34 50.68 -24.65
C ALA A 1168 -22.45 50.32 -25.85
N LEU A 1169 -22.49 49.07 -26.33
CA LEU A 1169 -21.74 48.63 -27.51
C LEU A 1169 -22.20 49.35 -28.78
N ALA A 1170 -23.51 49.54 -28.97
CA ALA A 1170 -24.07 50.29 -30.10
C ALA A 1170 -23.71 51.79 -30.05
N THR A 1171 -23.57 52.36 -28.84
CA THR A 1171 -23.11 53.74 -28.66
C THR A 1171 -21.61 53.86 -28.93
N LYS A 1172 -20.80 52.89 -28.51
CA LYS A 1172 -19.36 52.82 -28.75
C LYS A 1172 -19.01 52.60 -30.23
N GLN A 1173 -19.84 51.88 -31.00
CA GLN A 1173 -19.68 51.72 -32.45
C GLN A 1173 -20.07 52.95 -33.29
N LYS A 1174 -20.77 53.93 -32.70
CA LYS A 1174 -21.15 55.20 -33.35
C LYS A 1174 -20.20 56.37 -33.04
N ARG A 1175 -19.22 56.15 -32.15
CA ARG A 1175 -18.16 57.09 -31.78
C ARG A 1175 -16.86 56.71 -32.49
#